data_AF-A0A9X2DY07-F1
#
_entry.id   AF-A0A9X2DY07-F1
#
_cell.length_a   1.000
_cell.length_b   1.000
_cell.length_c   1.000
_cell.angle_alpha   90.00
_cell.angle_beta   90.00
_cell.angle_gamma   90.00
#
_symmetry.space_group_name_H-M   'P 1'
#
loop_
_entity.id
_entity.type
_entity.pdbx_description
1 polymer ?
#
loop_
_entity_poly.entity_id
_entity_poly.type
_entity_poly.pdbx_seq_one_letter_code
_entity_poly.pdbx_strand_id
1 'polypeptide(L)'
;MRSRSVIVGAVLAVVLSAVFAVLFVRAFDARGPIWNGGWQLRISGDAEPTVPAAELYGELVALADARGLDVVRFAEDADDPAGVRHLFVTGAGEAADLLRDGYRSVDTSMTTTVAPLVELGHLDVRGAYLVGGDRADAEAVLAVIEAGGWPGEVDPYPSSVDIDTFREYGDLMRALTVAVLGVVILIGAGTVLRSRAHGVQRLHGAGFAGILIGEWRRLIAPVTVLSTAGLAAVALVTAVQNGFAQAPTVVGLFTDILGVFVPAALAAHIAGIALTDGRRLVDQVKGEIDGWWVLVGVYAVRIPAVLVLLAVVAALGQSARVAELENRTREFWASAQDAVVLGLGGYAGEIDFREATPAFADLVSAEAASGRVILAEPTLGLEPGVLLVNDGYLRAVEVLDAAGARISEAPDDVITVLEPEGAPATRIRAVLEEVGEWQSIQAGVSVPAPATDDLVLDERPIRAGQVLPTFRSFDVDVLARETALRDPIVVVLPSIDAYAPSEVLSAITRGTVMFTDPEALPDALDQRGLTDQVVSITPVAYQANEQYQRALGTLSINVMGLVSGVVVVLLTGLVSAMVIAEKDRRRAFVHRIAGLPPLSAHRSGLALEGVLLLGAVTVAVVPMWLRDPRDVRTVLDLGTVDTEEFVLEQSLLALGVTALSSVLLVACLALARRRAARPRSDDS
;
A
#
# COMPACT_ATOMS: atom_id res chain seq x y z
N MET A 1 -26.66 -26.70 -15.87
CA MET A 1 -26.17 -25.32 -15.67
C MET A 1 -25.48 -24.92 -16.96
N ARG A 2 -26.21 -24.24 -17.84
CA ARG A 2 -25.84 -23.95 -19.25
C ARG A 2 -24.94 -22.72 -19.30
N SER A 3 -23.79 -22.77 -19.99
CA SER A 3 -22.85 -21.69 -20.47
C SER A 3 -22.57 -20.43 -19.64
N ARG A 4 -23.31 -20.13 -18.58
CA ARG A 4 -23.35 -18.87 -17.84
C ARG A 4 -22.07 -18.62 -17.06
N SER A 5 -21.42 -19.64 -16.50
CA SER A 5 -20.16 -19.45 -15.77
C SER A 5 -18.99 -19.08 -16.68
N VAL A 6 -18.92 -19.66 -17.88
CA VAL A 6 -17.90 -19.29 -18.89
C VAL A 6 -18.17 -17.89 -19.43
N ILE A 7 -19.44 -17.54 -19.68
CA ILE A 7 -19.84 -16.18 -20.08
C ILE A 7 -19.48 -15.17 -18.98
N VAL A 8 -19.86 -15.44 -17.73
CA VAL A 8 -19.54 -14.56 -16.59
C VAL A 8 -18.04 -14.42 -16.41
N GLY A 9 -17.27 -15.51 -16.46
CA GLY A 9 -15.80 -15.45 -16.35
C GLY A 9 -15.16 -14.62 -17.45
N ALA A 10 -15.59 -14.78 -18.70
CA ALA A 10 -15.08 -14.00 -19.83
C ALA A 10 -15.49 -12.52 -19.77
N VAL A 11 -16.72 -12.21 -19.30
CA VAL A 11 -17.17 -10.83 -19.09
C VAL A 11 -16.38 -10.18 -17.95
N LEU A 12 -16.19 -10.91 -16.84
CA LEU A 12 -15.42 -10.46 -15.69
C LEU A 12 -13.96 -10.17 -16.07
N ALA A 13 -13.36 -10.99 -16.93
CA ALA A 13 -12.01 -10.78 -17.47
C ALA A 13 -11.88 -9.40 -18.13
N VAL A 14 -12.84 -9.04 -19.00
CA VAL A 14 -12.85 -7.74 -19.70
C VAL A 14 -13.13 -6.59 -18.74
N VAL A 15 -14.17 -6.71 -17.91
CA VAL A 15 -14.60 -5.62 -17.00
C VAL A 15 -13.55 -5.36 -15.92
N LEU A 16 -12.98 -6.40 -15.31
CA LEU A 16 -11.93 -6.24 -14.31
C LEU A 16 -10.65 -5.67 -14.92
N SER A 17 -10.30 -6.02 -16.15
CA SER A 17 -9.15 -5.38 -16.82
C SER A 17 -9.32 -3.86 -16.87
N ALA A 18 -10.53 -3.37 -17.17
CA ALA A 18 -10.81 -1.93 -17.22
C ALA A 18 -10.83 -1.29 -15.82
N VAL A 19 -11.43 -1.96 -14.84
CA VAL A 19 -11.44 -1.48 -13.44
C VAL A 19 -10.02 -1.39 -12.88
N PHE A 20 -9.20 -2.43 -13.05
CA PHE A 20 -7.81 -2.41 -12.60
C PHE A 20 -7.02 -1.32 -13.30
N ALA A 21 -7.17 -1.14 -14.62
CA ALA A 21 -6.47 -0.08 -15.33
C ALA A 21 -6.77 1.31 -14.74
N VAL A 22 -8.04 1.62 -14.46
CA VAL A 22 -8.43 2.89 -13.80
C VAL A 22 -7.82 3.01 -12.40
N LEU A 23 -7.90 1.95 -11.58
CA LEU A 23 -7.36 1.97 -10.21
C LEU A 23 -5.83 2.13 -10.20
N PHE A 24 -5.13 1.46 -11.10
CA PHE A 24 -3.68 1.53 -11.23
C PHE A 24 -3.23 2.93 -11.68
N VAL A 25 -3.85 3.48 -12.72
CA VAL A 25 -3.52 4.83 -13.21
C VAL A 25 -3.79 5.86 -12.12
N ARG A 26 -4.90 5.72 -11.39
CA ARG A 26 -5.20 6.59 -10.24
C ARG A 26 -4.15 6.49 -9.14
N ALA A 27 -3.73 5.28 -8.78
CA ALA A 27 -2.71 5.06 -7.75
C ALA A 27 -1.34 5.62 -8.16
N PHE A 28 -1.03 5.58 -9.46
CA PHE A 28 0.19 6.17 -10.02
C PHE A 28 0.12 7.72 -9.99
N ASP A 29 -0.99 8.28 -10.45
CA ASP A 29 -1.23 9.74 -10.46
C ASP A 29 -1.16 10.37 -9.07
N ALA A 30 -1.58 9.63 -8.03
CA ALA A 30 -1.52 10.07 -6.65
C ALA A 30 -0.08 10.22 -6.09
N ARG A 31 0.93 9.58 -6.70
CA ARG A 31 2.34 9.67 -6.27
C ARG A 31 3.18 10.63 -7.10
N GLY A 32 2.73 10.95 -8.31
CA GLY A 32 3.45 11.83 -9.23
C GLY A 32 2.67 12.03 -10.53
N PRO A 33 3.01 13.05 -11.32
CA PRO A 33 2.34 13.29 -12.59
C PRO A 33 2.60 12.14 -13.57
N ILE A 34 1.56 11.73 -14.29
CA ILE A 34 1.70 10.76 -15.38
C ILE A 34 2.42 11.44 -16.53
N TRP A 35 3.57 10.90 -16.93
CA TRP A 35 4.41 11.42 -17.99
C TRP A 35 4.84 10.32 -18.96
N ASN A 36 4.54 10.50 -20.25
CA ASN A 36 4.88 9.52 -21.28
C ASN A 36 6.15 9.88 -22.06
N GLY A 37 6.84 10.97 -21.69
CA GLY A 37 8.06 11.44 -22.37
C GLY A 37 9.33 10.63 -22.10
N GLY A 38 9.29 9.75 -21.08
CA GLY A 38 10.20 8.60 -20.93
C GLY A 38 11.50 8.78 -20.16
N TRP A 39 11.86 10.00 -19.76
CA TRP A 39 13.07 10.25 -18.95
C TRP A 39 12.79 11.16 -17.77
N GLN A 40 13.49 10.90 -16.67
CA GLN A 40 13.53 11.75 -15.50
C GLN A 40 14.98 12.16 -15.22
N LEU A 41 15.18 13.43 -14.89
CA LEU A 41 16.44 13.91 -14.34
C LEU A 41 16.23 14.17 -12.86
N ARG A 42 17.18 13.72 -12.05
CA ARG A 42 17.25 14.02 -10.63
C ARG A 42 18.42 14.96 -10.41
N ILE A 43 18.11 16.23 -10.20
CA ILE A 43 19.12 17.26 -9.93
C ILE A 43 19.25 17.39 -8.42
N SER A 44 20.39 16.96 -7.88
CA SER A 44 20.62 16.89 -6.44
C SER A 44 22.10 16.88 -6.12
N GLY A 45 22.45 17.32 -4.92
CA GLY A 45 23.83 17.35 -4.44
C GLY A 45 24.36 18.76 -4.26
N ASP A 46 25.65 18.83 -3.95
CA ASP A 46 26.37 20.09 -3.77
C ASP A 46 26.48 20.80 -5.12
N ALA A 47 26.01 22.05 -5.16
CA ALA A 47 25.99 22.84 -6.37
C ALA A 47 26.96 24.01 -6.27
N GLU A 48 27.60 24.34 -7.37
CA GLU A 48 28.43 25.54 -7.51
C GLU A 48 27.85 26.40 -8.64
N PRO A 49 26.75 27.13 -8.41
CA PRO A 49 26.01 27.80 -9.48
C PRO A 49 26.90 28.79 -10.22
N THR A 50 27.07 28.57 -11.52
CA THR A 50 27.86 29.47 -12.40
C THR A 50 26.98 30.55 -13.03
N VAL A 51 25.67 30.31 -13.07
CA VAL A 51 24.64 31.22 -13.58
C VAL A 51 23.43 31.27 -12.63
N PRO A 52 22.68 32.39 -12.59
CA PRO A 52 21.43 32.47 -11.83
C PRO A 52 20.38 31.47 -12.35
N ALA A 53 19.56 30.90 -11.46
CA ALA A 53 18.51 29.95 -11.81
C ALA A 53 17.56 30.46 -12.92
N ALA A 54 17.18 31.74 -12.86
CA ALA A 54 16.31 32.37 -13.86
C ALA A 54 16.93 32.36 -15.26
N GLU A 55 18.25 32.53 -15.37
CA GLU A 55 18.97 32.47 -16.63
C GLU A 55 19.01 31.03 -17.15
N LEU A 56 19.27 30.06 -16.27
CA LEU A 56 19.25 28.63 -16.62
C LEU A 56 17.88 28.17 -17.12
N TYR A 57 16.77 28.56 -16.47
CA TYR A 57 15.43 28.22 -16.98
C TYR A 57 15.19 28.82 -18.36
N GLY A 58 15.72 30.03 -18.63
CA GLY A 58 15.70 30.63 -19.96
C GLY A 58 16.49 29.82 -20.99
N GLU A 59 17.67 29.30 -20.62
CA GLU A 59 18.46 28.41 -21.49
C GLU A 59 17.75 27.08 -21.77
N LEU A 60 17.09 26.50 -20.76
CA LEU A 60 16.28 25.29 -20.92
C LEU A 60 15.10 25.50 -21.88
N VAL A 61 14.43 26.66 -21.80
CA VAL A 61 13.37 27.04 -22.74
C VAL A 61 13.93 27.17 -24.15
N ALA A 62 15.06 27.85 -24.32
CA ALA A 62 15.71 27.99 -25.63
C ALA A 62 16.16 26.63 -26.21
N LEU A 63 16.64 25.71 -25.37
CA LEU A 63 16.98 24.35 -25.77
C LEU A 63 15.74 23.56 -26.21
N ALA A 64 14.67 23.65 -25.41
CA ALA A 64 13.39 23.02 -25.71
C ALA A 64 12.83 23.48 -27.07
N ASP A 65 12.85 24.78 -27.33
CA ASP A 65 12.42 25.37 -28.61
C ASP A 65 13.31 24.95 -29.78
N ALA A 66 14.63 24.91 -29.58
CA ALA A 66 15.59 24.59 -30.64
C ALA A 66 15.52 23.12 -31.07
N ARG A 67 15.28 22.21 -30.12
CA ARG A 67 15.24 20.76 -30.36
C ARG A 67 13.83 20.20 -30.50
N GLY A 68 12.80 20.97 -30.16
CA GLY A 68 11.42 20.50 -30.12
C GLY A 68 11.19 19.43 -29.05
N LEU A 69 11.89 19.53 -27.91
CA LEU A 69 11.74 18.63 -26.78
C LEU A 69 10.84 19.25 -25.70
N ASP A 70 10.30 18.42 -24.82
CA ASP A 70 9.48 18.86 -23.70
C ASP A 70 10.27 18.72 -22.39
N VAL A 71 10.22 19.74 -21.54
CA VAL A 71 10.79 19.74 -20.19
C VAL A 71 9.70 20.14 -19.20
N VAL A 72 9.51 19.31 -18.19
CA VAL A 72 8.54 19.53 -17.11
C VAL A 72 9.29 19.44 -15.80
N ARG A 73 9.16 20.45 -14.94
CA ARG A 73 9.65 20.41 -13.57
C ARG A 73 8.47 20.22 -12.63
N PHE A 74 8.60 19.25 -11.74
CA PHE A 74 7.66 19.02 -10.65
C PHE A 74 8.09 19.83 -9.42
N ALA A 75 7.15 20.56 -8.82
CA ALA A 75 7.32 21.23 -7.54
C ALA A 75 6.09 20.99 -6.65
N GLU A 76 6.33 20.76 -5.38
CA GLU A 76 5.29 20.66 -4.35
C GLU A 76 4.81 22.07 -3.98
N ASP A 77 3.54 22.19 -3.60
CA ASP A 77 3.01 23.44 -3.05
C ASP A 77 3.54 23.62 -1.61
N ALA A 78 3.94 24.83 -1.26
CA ALA A 78 4.55 25.10 0.04
C ALA A 78 3.54 25.10 1.20
N ASP A 79 2.28 25.46 0.89
CA ASP A 79 1.20 25.59 1.87
C ASP A 79 0.33 24.32 1.94
N ASP A 80 0.15 23.62 0.81
CA ASP A 80 -0.62 22.37 0.71
C ASP A 80 0.09 21.32 -0.17
N PRO A 81 1.25 20.77 0.28
CA PRO A 81 2.02 19.80 -0.50
C PRO A 81 1.28 18.48 -0.77
N ALA A 82 0.19 18.21 -0.05
CA ALA A 82 -0.57 16.97 -0.19
C ALA A 82 -1.81 17.12 -1.08
N GLY A 83 -2.37 18.32 -1.18
CA GLY A 83 -3.57 18.63 -1.96
C GLY A 83 -3.27 19.37 -3.27
N VAL A 84 -2.10 20.01 -3.39
CA VAL A 84 -1.72 20.80 -4.56
C VAL A 84 -0.30 20.45 -5.02
N ARG A 85 -0.13 20.34 -6.34
CA ARG A 85 1.17 20.25 -6.99
C ARG A 85 1.28 21.18 -8.18
N HIS A 86 2.50 21.58 -8.50
CA HIS A 86 2.81 22.48 -9.61
C HIS A 86 3.66 21.77 -10.67
N LEU A 87 3.26 21.90 -11.92
CA LEU A 87 4.04 21.50 -13.08
C LEU A 87 4.49 22.75 -13.84
N PHE A 88 5.80 22.97 -13.88
CA PHE A 88 6.41 24.06 -14.63
C PHE A 88 6.96 23.52 -15.94
N VAL A 89 6.41 23.95 -17.07
CA VAL A 89 6.62 23.25 -18.34
C VAL A 89 7.12 24.17 -19.45
N THR A 90 7.91 23.61 -20.36
CA THR A 90 8.32 24.23 -21.62
C THR A 90 8.45 23.18 -22.72
N GLY A 91 8.16 23.56 -23.96
CA GLY A 91 8.21 22.65 -25.09
C GLY A 91 7.04 22.85 -26.05
N ALA A 92 7.09 22.17 -27.18
CA ALA A 92 6.12 22.29 -28.26
C ALA A 92 5.19 21.06 -28.39
N GLY A 93 5.42 20.01 -27.60
CA GLY A 93 4.68 18.74 -27.61
C GLY A 93 3.69 18.62 -26.46
N GLU A 94 3.87 17.59 -25.63
CA GLU A 94 3.00 17.29 -24.48
C GLU A 94 2.99 18.44 -23.46
N ALA A 95 4.13 19.14 -23.30
CA ALA A 95 4.22 20.34 -22.46
C ALA A 95 3.34 21.50 -22.97
N ALA A 96 3.24 21.71 -24.28
CA ALA A 96 2.39 22.75 -24.85
C ALA A 96 0.89 22.44 -24.67
N ASP A 97 0.53 21.16 -24.74
CA ASP A 97 -0.84 20.71 -24.46
C ASP A 97 -1.18 20.87 -22.97
N LEU A 98 -0.24 20.59 -22.07
CA LEU A 98 -0.39 20.84 -20.63
C LEU A 98 -0.60 22.33 -20.31
N LEU A 99 0.11 23.25 -20.96
CA LEU A 99 -0.11 24.70 -20.78
C LEU A 99 -1.49 25.15 -21.24
N ARG A 100 -2.02 24.53 -22.31
CA ARG A 100 -3.30 24.93 -22.91
C ARG A 100 -4.50 24.36 -22.18
N ASP A 101 -4.44 23.07 -21.88
CA ASP A 101 -5.57 22.29 -21.37
C ASP A 101 -5.48 22.04 -19.86
N GLY A 102 -4.33 22.33 -19.25
CA GLY A 102 -4.01 21.93 -17.88
C GLY A 102 -3.71 20.44 -17.75
N TYR A 103 -3.29 20.03 -16.56
CA TYR A 103 -3.11 18.62 -16.25
C TYR A 103 -4.46 17.99 -15.87
N ARG A 104 -4.82 16.90 -16.55
CA ARG A 104 -6.06 16.16 -16.26
C ARG A 104 -5.77 15.08 -15.22
N SER A 105 -5.99 15.39 -13.94
CA SER A 105 -5.81 14.43 -12.85
C SER A 105 -6.84 13.31 -12.89
N VAL A 106 -6.37 12.08 -12.72
CA VAL A 106 -7.18 10.88 -12.50
C VAL A 106 -7.56 10.79 -11.04
N ASP A 107 -6.65 11.15 -10.14
CA ASP A 107 -6.95 11.28 -8.72
C ASP A 107 -7.46 12.69 -8.40
N THR A 108 -8.71 12.76 -7.93
CA THR A 108 -9.39 14.04 -7.65
C THR A 108 -9.04 14.62 -6.28
N SER A 109 -8.23 13.92 -5.48
CA SER A 109 -7.72 14.45 -4.21
C SER A 109 -6.62 15.49 -4.38
N MET A 110 -5.95 15.52 -5.54
CA MET A 110 -4.81 16.38 -5.79
C MET A 110 -5.07 17.30 -6.99
N THR A 111 -4.96 18.60 -6.74
CA THR A 111 -5.06 19.64 -7.76
C THR A 111 -3.69 19.84 -8.39
N THR A 112 -3.62 19.79 -9.72
CA THR A 112 -2.37 20.05 -10.45
C THR A 112 -2.49 21.36 -11.20
N THR A 113 -1.64 22.32 -10.86
CA THR A 113 -1.52 23.57 -11.61
C THR A 113 -0.39 23.44 -12.63
N VAL A 114 -0.53 24.12 -13.76
CA VAL A 114 0.47 24.11 -14.83
C VAL A 114 0.84 25.55 -15.15
N ALA A 115 2.14 25.84 -15.15
CA ALA A 115 2.69 27.15 -15.43
C ALA A 115 3.91 27.04 -16.38
N PRO A 116 4.27 28.09 -17.13
CA PRO A 116 5.50 28.13 -17.92
C PRO A 116 6.76 27.95 -17.05
N LEU A 117 7.77 27.23 -17.57
CA LEU A 117 9.02 26.97 -16.84
C LEU A 117 9.71 28.26 -16.34
N VAL A 118 9.63 29.35 -17.10
CA VAL A 118 10.21 30.65 -16.74
C VAL A 118 9.60 31.29 -15.49
N GLU A 119 8.39 30.89 -15.08
CA GLU A 119 7.75 31.41 -13.88
C GLU A 119 8.40 30.89 -12.58
N LEU A 120 9.23 29.85 -12.67
CA LEU A 120 10.09 29.42 -11.56
C LEU A 120 11.03 30.54 -11.09
N GLY A 121 11.41 31.46 -11.98
CA GLY A 121 12.20 32.63 -11.63
C GLY A 121 13.49 32.26 -10.89
N HIS A 122 13.54 32.58 -9.60
CA HIS A 122 14.71 32.36 -8.75
C HIS A 122 14.65 31.07 -7.92
N LEU A 123 13.62 30.24 -8.09
CA LEU A 123 13.53 28.97 -7.38
C LEU A 123 14.78 28.11 -7.65
N ASP A 124 15.32 27.46 -6.60
CA ASP A 124 16.45 26.53 -6.68
C ASP A 124 16.28 25.58 -7.87
N VAL A 125 17.33 25.24 -8.61
CA VAL A 125 17.28 24.37 -9.79
C VAL A 125 17.12 22.90 -9.41
N ARG A 126 17.49 22.51 -8.20
CA ARG A 126 17.41 21.12 -7.74
C ARG A 126 15.98 20.61 -7.70
N GLY A 127 15.80 19.32 -7.99
CA GLY A 127 14.49 18.70 -8.11
C GLY A 127 14.39 17.63 -9.18
N ALA A 128 13.17 17.14 -9.36
CA ALA A 128 12.83 16.20 -10.41
C ALA A 128 12.35 16.93 -11.68
N TYR A 129 13.00 16.63 -12.80
CA TYR A 129 12.57 17.07 -14.12
C TYR A 129 12.15 15.85 -14.94
N LEU A 130 11.11 16.00 -15.73
CA LEU A 130 10.64 15.03 -16.68
C LEU A 130 10.94 15.57 -18.07
N VAL A 131 11.63 14.79 -18.87
CA VAL A 131 12.05 15.19 -20.22
C VAL A 131 11.42 14.26 -21.23
N GLY A 132 10.87 14.85 -22.29
CA GLY A 132 10.28 14.17 -23.42
C GLY A 132 11.28 14.05 -24.56
N GLY A 133 11.47 12.83 -25.08
CA GLY A 133 12.35 12.58 -26.21
C GLY A 133 13.21 11.33 -26.04
N ASP A 134 14.32 11.28 -26.77
CA ASP A 134 15.28 10.19 -26.63
C ASP A 134 16.24 10.46 -25.46
N ARG A 135 16.97 9.43 -25.03
CA ARG A 135 17.98 9.56 -23.96
C ARG A 135 18.97 10.71 -24.21
N ALA A 136 19.35 10.91 -25.47
CA ALA A 136 20.27 11.97 -25.88
C ALA A 136 19.69 13.38 -25.67
N ASP A 137 18.37 13.52 -25.66
CA ASP A 137 17.70 14.79 -25.35
C ASP A 137 17.69 15.04 -23.84
N ALA A 138 17.40 14.01 -23.03
CA ALA A 138 17.54 14.08 -21.57
C ALA A 138 18.97 14.41 -21.13
N GLU A 139 19.97 13.76 -21.75
CA GLU A 139 21.39 14.05 -21.52
C GLU A 139 21.78 15.47 -21.96
N ALA A 140 21.14 16.02 -23.00
CA ALA A 140 21.38 17.40 -23.42
C ALA A 140 20.76 18.43 -22.46
N VAL A 141 19.59 18.14 -21.91
CA VAL A 141 18.99 18.95 -20.83
C VAL A 141 19.88 18.90 -19.59
N LEU A 142 20.34 17.71 -19.19
CA LEU A 142 21.26 17.57 -18.06
C LEU A 142 22.55 18.35 -18.31
N ALA A 143 23.13 18.29 -19.51
CA ALA A 143 24.36 19.00 -19.83
C ALA A 143 24.24 20.53 -19.68
N VAL A 144 23.06 21.12 -19.96
CA VAL A 144 22.81 22.55 -19.70
C VAL A 144 22.77 22.83 -18.20
N ILE A 145 22.08 21.98 -17.43
CA ILE A 145 21.96 22.10 -15.97
C ILE A 145 23.33 21.95 -15.29
N GLU A 146 24.14 20.98 -15.72
CA GLU A 146 25.50 20.75 -15.23
C GLU A 146 26.46 21.88 -15.62
N ALA A 147 26.33 22.43 -16.83
CA ALA A 147 27.10 23.61 -17.24
C ALA A 147 26.80 24.84 -16.35
N GLY A 148 25.56 24.93 -15.86
CA GLY A 148 25.11 25.90 -14.86
C GLY A 148 25.61 25.64 -13.44
N GLY A 149 26.33 24.55 -13.20
CA GLY A 149 26.93 24.21 -11.90
C GLY A 149 26.09 23.27 -11.02
N TRP A 150 25.06 22.63 -11.57
CA TRP A 150 24.15 21.76 -10.83
C TRP A 150 24.32 20.29 -11.24
N PRO A 151 24.81 19.41 -10.35
CA PRO A 151 24.98 17.99 -10.68
C PRO A 151 23.62 17.28 -10.74
N GLY A 152 23.54 16.23 -11.57
CA GLY A 152 22.35 15.40 -11.65
C GLY A 152 22.56 14.07 -12.34
N GLU A 153 21.51 13.27 -12.35
CA GLU A 153 21.49 11.93 -12.97
C GLU A 153 20.29 11.82 -13.91
N VAL A 154 20.45 11.04 -14.99
CA VAL A 154 19.36 10.70 -15.93
C VAL A 154 18.93 9.26 -15.66
N ASP A 155 17.67 9.10 -15.30
CA ASP A 155 17.03 7.81 -15.09
C ASP A 155 15.88 7.61 -16.09
N PRO A 156 15.59 6.36 -16.49
CA PRO A 156 14.38 6.08 -17.25
C PRO A 156 13.16 6.39 -16.38
N TYR A 157 12.29 7.27 -16.88
CA TYR A 157 10.97 7.42 -16.29
C TYR A 157 10.05 6.36 -16.88
N PRO A 158 9.13 5.76 -16.11
CA PRO A 158 8.16 4.82 -16.66
C PRO A 158 7.33 5.50 -17.76
N SER A 159 7.75 5.36 -19.03
CA SER A 159 7.12 5.97 -20.22
C SER A 159 5.74 5.39 -20.51
N SER A 160 5.37 4.35 -19.76
CA SER A 160 4.07 3.73 -19.68
C SER A 160 3.97 3.08 -18.32
N VAL A 161 2.80 3.15 -17.70
CA VAL A 161 2.51 2.36 -16.50
C VAL A 161 2.48 0.89 -16.94
N ASP A 162 3.62 0.18 -16.93
CA ASP A 162 3.79 -1.20 -17.41
C ASP A 162 3.97 -2.19 -16.25
N ILE A 163 3.53 -3.45 -16.43
CA ILE A 163 3.35 -4.51 -15.43
C ILE A 163 4.56 -4.69 -14.49
N ASP A 164 5.77 -4.36 -14.96
CA ASP A 164 7.02 -4.44 -14.21
C ASP A 164 7.24 -3.26 -13.24
N THR A 165 6.89 -2.02 -13.61
CA THR A 165 6.84 -0.86 -12.69
C THR A 165 5.87 -1.12 -11.53
N PHE A 166 4.88 -2.00 -11.74
CA PHE A 166 3.88 -2.31 -10.72
C PHE A 166 4.30 -3.33 -9.66
N ARG A 167 5.48 -3.96 -9.75
CA ARG A 167 5.95 -4.85 -8.66
C ARG A 167 6.07 -4.12 -7.32
N GLU A 168 6.25 -2.81 -7.35
CA GLU A 168 6.26 -1.93 -6.19
C GLU A 168 4.85 -1.71 -5.57
N TYR A 169 3.77 -1.99 -6.32
CA TYR A 169 2.37 -1.83 -5.89
C TYR A 169 1.81 -3.18 -5.38
N GLY A 170 2.43 -3.70 -4.31
CA GLY A 170 2.21 -5.06 -3.81
C GLY A 170 0.76 -5.46 -3.56
N ASP A 171 -0.11 -4.55 -3.13
CA ASP A 171 -1.52 -4.87 -2.81
C ASP A 171 -2.40 -4.98 -4.06
N LEU A 172 -2.27 -4.05 -5.00
CA LEU A 172 -3.08 -4.03 -6.21
C LEU A 172 -2.67 -5.18 -7.16
N MET A 173 -1.37 -5.52 -7.20
CA MET A 173 -0.87 -6.71 -7.91
C MET A 173 -1.36 -8.03 -7.29
N ARG A 174 -1.46 -8.10 -5.96
CA ARG A 174 -2.09 -9.23 -5.26
C ARG A 174 -3.56 -9.35 -5.66
N ALA A 175 -4.32 -8.25 -5.64
CA ALA A 175 -5.72 -8.22 -6.06
C ALA A 175 -5.91 -8.65 -7.52
N LEU A 176 -5.05 -8.18 -8.44
CA LEU A 176 -5.05 -8.59 -9.84
C LEU A 176 -4.82 -10.09 -10.00
N THR A 177 -3.86 -10.65 -9.26
CA THR A 177 -3.57 -12.10 -9.25
C THR A 177 -4.79 -12.91 -8.81
N VAL A 178 -5.49 -12.46 -7.75
CA VAL A 178 -6.74 -13.08 -7.28
C VAL A 178 -7.80 -13.08 -8.38
N ALA A 179 -7.96 -11.94 -9.06
CA ALA A 179 -8.94 -11.77 -10.12
C ALA A 179 -8.65 -12.67 -11.32
N VAL A 180 -7.39 -12.74 -11.78
CA VAL A 180 -6.96 -13.64 -12.88
C VAL A 180 -7.25 -15.09 -12.52
N LEU A 181 -6.89 -15.49 -11.31
CA LEU A 181 -7.18 -16.84 -10.81
C LEU A 181 -8.69 -17.09 -10.78
N GLY A 182 -9.50 -16.15 -10.28
CA GLY A 182 -10.95 -16.25 -10.27
C GLY A 182 -11.56 -16.46 -11.67
N VAL A 183 -11.06 -15.77 -12.68
CA VAL A 183 -11.47 -15.94 -14.09
C VAL A 183 -11.10 -17.33 -14.63
N VAL A 184 -9.85 -17.75 -14.43
CA VAL A 184 -9.36 -19.08 -14.84
C VAL A 184 -10.26 -20.17 -14.27
N ILE A 185 -10.65 -20.03 -13.01
CA ILE A 185 -11.50 -20.98 -12.29
C ILE A 185 -12.90 -21.01 -12.87
N LEU A 186 -13.55 -19.86 -13.01
CA LEU A 186 -14.92 -19.73 -13.53
C LEU A 186 -15.05 -20.36 -14.93
N ILE A 187 -14.06 -20.09 -15.79
CA ILE A 187 -14.00 -20.60 -17.15
C ILE A 187 -13.66 -22.09 -17.17
N GLY A 188 -12.60 -22.51 -16.48
CA GLY A 188 -12.15 -23.90 -16.43
C GLY A 188 -13.22 -24.83 -15.85
N ALA A 189 -13.76 -24.50 -14.68
CA ALA A 189 -14.83 -25.27 -14.06
C ALA A 189 -16.12 -25.25 -14.89
N GLY A 190 -16.48 -24.09 -15.45
CA GLY A 190 -17.62 -23.96 -16.35
C GLY A 190 -17.54 -24.85 -17.59
N THR A 191 -16.33 -25.04 -18.10
CA THR A 191 -16.04 -25.90 -19.25
C THR A 191 -16.11 -27.38 -18.87
N VAL A 192 -15.45 -27.78 -17.78
CA VAL A 192 -15.46 -29.18 -17.30
C VAL A 192 -16.87 -29.67 -16.96
N LEU A 193 -17.70 -28.81 -16.37
CA LEU A 193 -19.11 -29.11 -16.07
C LEU A 193 -19.97 -29.35 -17.33
N ARG A 194 -19.45 -29.05 -18.53
CA ARG A 194 -20.09 -29.32 -19.83
C ARG A 194 -19.58 -30.58 -20.52
N SER A 195 -18.82 -31.42 -19.82
CA SER A 195 -18.30 -32.72 -20.30
C SER A 195 -19.32 -33.56 -21.08
N ARG A 196 -20.57 -33.65 -20.64
CA ARG A 196 -21.64 -34.37 -21.37
C ARG A 196 -21.95 -33.78 -22.74
N ALA A 197 -21.98 -32.45 -22.85
CA ALA A 197 -22.22 -31.77 -24.13
C ALA A 197 -21.06 -31.99 -25.10
N HIS A 198 -19.82 -31.98 -24.60
CA HIS A 198 -18.64 -32.34 -25.38
C HIS A 198 -18.70 -33.81 -25.85
N GLY A 199 -19.08 -34.75 -24.99
CA GLY A 199 -19.27 -36.16 -25.36
C GLY A 199 -20.32 -36.35 -26.46
N VAL A 200 -21.45 -35.63 -26.41
CA VAL A 200 -22.47 -35.65 -27.46
C VAL A 200 -21.97 -35.05 -28.77
N GLN A 201 -21.15 -33.99 -28.73
CA GLN A 201 -20.55 -33.41 -29.94
C GLN A 201 -19.52 -34.36 -30.57
N ARG A 202 -18.69 -35.04 -29.75
CA ARG A 202 -17.74 -36.05 -30.23
C ARG A 202 -18.44 -37.26 -30.85
N LEU A 203 -19.59 -37.70 -30.30
CA LEU A 203 -20.42 -38.74 -30.92
C LEU A 203 -20.87 -38.36 -32.33
N HIS A 204 -21.14 -37.07 -32.57
CA HIS A 204 -21.49 -36.55 -33.89
C HIS A 204 -20.25 -36.25 -34.77
N GLY A 205 -19.06 -36.70 -34.38
CA GLY A 205 -17.84 -36.56 -35.17
C GLY A 205 -17.07 -35.25 -34.98
N ALA A 206 -17.43 -34.41 -34.00
CA ALA A 206 -16.67 -33.20 -33.72
C ALA A 206 -15.32 -33.52 -33.06
N GLY A 207 -14.22 -33.13 -33.70
CA GLY A 207 -12.88 -33.13 -33.08
C GLY A 207 -12.71 -31.99 -32.07
N PHE A 208 -11.57 -31.97 -31.36
CA PHE A 208 -11.23 -30.95 -30.36
C PHE A 208 -11.43 -29.50 -30.86
N ALA A 209 -10.89 -29.18 -32.05
CA ALA A 209 -11.04 -27.86 -32.65
C ALA A 209 -12.50 -27.53 -33.01
N GLY A 210 -13.28 -28.52 -33.45
CA GLY A 210 -14.70 -28.33 -33.78
C GLY A 210 -15.54 -27.99 -32.54
N ILE A 211 -15.22 -28.61 -31.40
CA ILE A 211 -15.83 -28.30 -30.11
C ILE A 211 -15.47 -26.89 -29.67
N LEU A 212 -14.17 -26.54 -29.70
CA LEU A 212 -13.68 -25.22 -29.32
C LEU A 212 -14.34 -24.10 -30.16
N ILE A 213 -14.33 -24.23 -31.49
CA ILE A 213 -14.94 -23.24 -32.39
C ILE A 213 -16.46 -23.16 -32.17
N GLY A 214 -17.12 -24.30 -31.97
CA GLY A 214 -18.55 -24.36 -31.69
C GLY A 214 -18.94 -23.69 -30.37
N GLU A 215 -18.08 -23.77 -29.35
CA GLU A 215 -18.23 -23.08 -28.08
C GLU A 215 -18.04 -21.57 -28.26
N TRP A 216 -16.93 -21.17 -28.89
CA TRP A 216 -16.60 -19.78 -29.15
C TRP A 216 -17.72 -19.03 -29.88
N ARG A 217 -18.28 -19.62 -30.94
CA ARG A 217 -19.42 -19.04 -31.66
C ARG A 217 -20.66 -18.82 -30.80
N ARG A 218 -20.87 -19.63 -29.76
CA ARG A 218 -22.00 -19.48 -28.82
C ARG A 218 -21.69 -18.51 -27.68
N LEU A 219 -20.42 -18.30 -27.37
CA LEU A 219 -19.96 -17.41 -26.31
C LEU A 219 -19.78 -15.98 -26.79
N ILE A 220 -19.38 -15.77 -28.06
CA ILE A 220 -19.01 -14.45 -28.56
C ILE A 220 -20.13 -13.41 -28.41
N ALA A 221 -21.34 -13.70 -28.88
CA ALA A 221 -22.45 -12.75 -28.80
C ALA A 221 -22.81 -12.32 -27.35
N PRO A 222 -23.07 -13.24 -26.39
CA PRO A 222 -23.39 -12.83 -25.03
C PRO A 222 -22.19 -12.20 -24.31
N VAL A 223 -20.95 -12.65 -24.57
CA VAL A 223 -19.76 -12.04 -23.97
C VAL A 223 -19.57 -10.63 -24.50
N THR A 224 -19.61 -10.41 -25.81
CA THR A 224 -19.47 -9.07 -26.39
C THR A 224 -20.55 -8.13 -25.87
N VAL A 225 -21.83 -8.51 -25.87
CA VAL A 225 -22.91 -7.64 -25.38
C VAL A 225 -22.74 -7.26 -23.91
N LEU A 226 -22.44 -8.24 -23.04
CA LEU A 226 -22.30 -8.00 -21.61
C LEU A 226 -20.99 -7.28 -21.27
N SER A 227 -19.89 -7.58 -21.97
CA SER A 227 -18.62 -6.87 -21.82
C SER A 227 -18.75 -5.42 -22.29
N THR A 228 -19.41 -5.14 -23.41
CA THR A 228 -19.67 -3.76 -23.86
C THR A 228 -20.53 -3.01 -22.84
N ALA A 229 -21.56 -3.63 -22.28
CA ALA A 229 -22.36 -3.02 -21.22
C ALA A 229 -21.54 -2.75 -19.94
N GLY A 230 -20.68 -3.68 -19.54
CA GLY A 230 -19.78 -3.51 -18.39
C GLY A 230 -18.74 -2.42 -18.61
N LEU A 231 -18.11 -2.38 -19.79
CA LEU A 231 -17.16 -1.33 -20.18
C LEU A 231 -17.85 0.03 -20.25
N ALA A 232 -19.08 0.11 -20.77
CA ALA A 232 -19.85 1.35 -20.78
C ALA A 232 -20.16 1.83 -19.35
N ALA A 233 -20.42 0.92 -18.41
CA ALA A 233 -20.61 1.26 -17.01
C ALA A 233 -19.31 1.78 -16.36
N VAL A 234 -18.16 1.13 -16.60
CA VAL A 234 -16.85 1.60 -16.12
C VAL A 234 -16.54 2.97 -16.72
N ALA A 235 -16.70 3.13 -18.03
CA ALA A 235 -16.49 4.40 -18.73
C ALA A 235 -17.40 5.51 -18.20
N LEU A 236 -18.67 5.22 -17.91
CA LEU A 236 -19.60 6.20 -17.31
C LEU A 236 -19.15 6.63 -15.91
N VAL A 237 -18.75 5.67 -15.06
CA VAL A 237 -18.25 5.97 -13.71
C VAL A 237 -16.99 6.83 -13.79
N THR A 238 -16.03 6.45 -14.63
CA THR A 238 -14.81 7.22 -14.87
C THR A 238 -15.13 8.62 -15.41
N ALA A 239 -16.02 8.74 -16.38
CA ALA A 239 -16.44 10.04 -16.93
C ALA A 239 -17.02 10.97 -15.87
N VAL A 240 -17.88 10.44 -14.98
CA VAL A 240 -18.49 11.22 -13.90
C VAL A 240 -17.47 11.64 -12.84
N GLN A 241 -16.47 10.79 -12.58
CA GLN A 241 -15.46 11.06 -11.55
C GLN A 241 -14.36 12.02 -12.03
N ASN A 242 -13.80 11.80 -13.22
CA ASN A 242 -12.60 12.50 -13.67
C ASN A 242 -12.65 12.97 -15.14
N GLY A 243 -13.82 12.91 -15.79
CA GLY A 243 -13.98 13.43 -17.16
C GLY A 243 -13.16 12.71 -18.23
N PHE A 244 -12.77 11.44 -18.01
CA PHE A 244 -11.83 10.69 -18.86
C PHE A 244 -10.40 11.26 -18.86
N ALA A 245 -9.97 11.81 -17.73
CA ALA A 245 -8.57 12.13 -17.49
C ALA A 245 -7.66 10.93 -17.82
N GLN A 246 -6.56 11.19 -18.54
CA GLN A 246 -5.55 10.21 -18.93
C GLN A 246 -6.12 8.97 -19.67
N ALA A 247 -7.17 9.14 -20.47
CA ALA A 247 -7.77 8.05 -21.23
C ALA A 247 -6.79 7.22 -22.07
N PRO A 248 -5.78 7.79 -22.76
CA PRO A 248 -4.80 7.00 -23.50
C PRO A 248 -4.04 6.02 -22.59
N THR A 249 -3.56 6.50 -21.44
CA THR A 249 -2.84 5.70 -20.44
C THR A 249 -3.73 4.60 -19.86
N VAL A 250 -4.99 4.92 -19.51
CA VAL A 250 -5.97 3.94 -19.03
C VAL A 250 -6.26 2.87 -20.10
N VAL A 251 -6.40 3.26 -21.37
CA VAL A 251 -6.66 2.32 -22.48
C VAL A 251 -5.44 1.45 -22.79
N GLY A 252 -4.23 2.02 -22.72
CA GLY A 252 -2.97 1.28 -22.84
C GLY A 252 -2.88 0.17 -21.79
N LEU A 253 -2.97 0.56 -20.52
CA LEU A 253 -2.91 -0.38 -19.41
C LEU A 253 -4.08 -1.39 -19.41
N PHE A 254 -5.28 -0.97 -19.81
CA PHE A 254 -6.40 -1.88 -20.02
C PHE A 254 -6.04 -2.96 -21.04
N THR A 255 -5.40 -2.59 -22.15
CA THR A 255 -4.97 -3.53 -23.19
C THR A 255 -3.92 -4.50 -22.66
N ASP A 256 -2.96 -4.02 -21.86
CA ASP A 256 -1.91 -4.86 -21.28
C ASP A 256 -2.49 -5.86 -20.26
N ILE A 257 -3.34 -5.39 -19.34
CA ILE A 257 -4.01 -6.24 -18.36
C ILE A 257 -4.94 -7.24 -19.07
N LEU A 258 -5.68 -6.80 -20.10
CA LEU A 258 -6.49 -7.70 -20.93
C LEU A 258 -5.62 -8.74 -21.64
N GLY A 259 -4.41 -8.36 -22.04
CA GLY A 259 -3.36 -9.22 -22.57
C GLY A 259 -2.89 -10.30 -21.58
N VAL A 260 -3.12 -10.14 -20.28
CA VAL A 260 -2.93 -11.20 -19.26
C VAL A 260 -4.19 -12.04 -19.09
N PHE A 261 -5.35 -11.40 -18.98
CA PHE A 261 -6.62 -12.08 -18.72
C PHE A 261 -7.08 -12.99 -19.88
N VAL A 262 -6.94 -12.53 -21.13
CA VAL A 262 -7.40 -13.29 -22.31
C VAL A 262 -6.61 -14.58 -22.51
N PRO A 263 -5.26 -14.60 -22.49
CA PRO A 263 -4.50 -15.84 -22.54
C PRO A 263 -4.80 -16.76 -21.37
N ALA A 264 -4.94 -16.24 -20.14
CA ALA A 264 -5.29 -17.04 -18.98
C ALA A 264 -6.69 -17.70 -19.13
N ALA A 265 -7.68 -16.93 -19.57
CA ALA A 265 -9.02 -17.41 -19.89
C ALA A 265 -9.02 -18.47 -20.99
N LEU A 266 -8.26 -18.25 -22.08
CA LEU A 266 -8.14 -19.17 -23.19
C LEU A 266 -7.46 -20.48 -22.75
N ALA A 267 -6.35 -20.39 -22.02
CA ALA A 267 -5.64 -21.53 -21.47
C ALA A 267 -6.54 -22.35 -20.55
N ALA A 268 -7.31 -21.70 -19.66
CA ALA A 268 -8.28 -22.35 -18.79
C ALA A 268 -9.38 -23.09 -19.59
N HIS A 269 -9.87 -22.47 -20.66
CA HIS A 269 -10.88 -23.06 -21.53
C HIS A 269 -10.33 -24.28 -22.29
N ILE A 270 -9.15 -24.14 -22.91
CA ILE A 270 -8.45 -25.22 -23.63
C ILE A 270 -8.15 -26.39 -22.68
N ALA A 271 -7.58 -26.11 -21.51
CA ALA A 271 -7.29 -27.11 -20.49
C ALA A 271 -8.58 -27.80 -20.02
N GLY A 272 -9.66 -27.03 -19.82
CA GLY A 272 -10.98 -27.56 -19.48
C GLY A 272 -11.50 -28.56 -20.52
N ILE A 273 -11.40 -28.24 -21.82
CA ILE A 273 -11.81 -29.16 -22.90
C ILE A 273 -10.85 -30.36 -22.96
N ALA A 274 -9.54 -30.16 -22.88
CA ALA A 274 -8.54 -31.24 -22.95
C ALA A 274 -8.72 -32.27 -21.83
N LEU A 275 -9.01 -31.79 -20.61
CA LEU A 275 -9.36 -32.63 -19.45
C LEU A 275 -10.65 -33.44 -19.66
N THR A 276 -11.52 -33.00 -20.57
CA THR A 276 -12.66 -33.79 -21.01
C THR A 276 -12.27 -34.78 -22.11
N ASP A 277 -11.50 -34.38 -23.12
CA ASP A 277 -11.23 -35.14 -24.37
C ASP A 277 -10.48 -36.48 -24.16
N GLY A 278 -9.57 -36.57 -23.19
CA GLY A 278 -8.78 -37.78 -22.89
C GLY A 278 -9.57 -38.99 -22.36
N ARG A 279 -10.89 -39.00 -22.45
CA ARG A 279 -11.78 -40.02 -21.86
C ARG A 279 -12.48 -40.88 -22.91
N ARG A 280 -12.84 -42.11 -22.50
CA ARG A 280 -13.65 -43.02 -23.32
C ARG A 280 -15.01 -42.38 -23.61
N LEU A 281 -15.39 -42.38 -24.89
CA LEU A 281 -16.60 -41.73 -25.41
C LEU A 281 -17.87 -42.17 -24.67
N VAL A 282 -17.94 -43.45 -24.30
CA VAL A 282 -19.09 -44.04 -23.59
C VAL A 282 -19.29 -43.43 -22.19
N ASP A 283 -18.20 -43.11 -21.49
CA ASP A 283 -18.25 -42.59 -20.11
C ASP A 283 -18.64 -41.11 -20.12
N GLN A 284 -18.15 -40.34 -21.10
CA GLN A 284 -18.55 -38.95 -21.30
C GLN A 284 -20.05 -38.78 -21.62
N VAL A 285 -20.61 -39.67 -22.44
CA VAL A 285 -22.02 -39.61 -22.86
C VAL A 285 -22.95 -40.00 -21.72
N LYS A 286 -22.52 -40.92 -20.86
CA LYS A 286 -23.19 -41.25 -19.60
C LYS A 286 -23.04 -40.15 -18.54
N GLY A 287 -22.15 -39.18 -18.77
CA GLY A 287 -21.82 -38.13 -17.81
C GLY A 287 -21.01 -38.63 -16.62
N GLU A 288 -20.38 -39.80 -16.75
CA GLU A 288 -19.49 -40.34 -15.72
C GLU A 288 -18.16 -39.58 -15.76
N ILE A 289 -17.85 -38.92 -14.64
CA ILE A 289 -16.62 -38.15 -14.48
C ILE A 289 -15.59 -39.12 -13.91
N ASP A 290 -14.57 -39.48 -14.71
CA ASP A 290 -13.41 -40.20 -14.20
C ASP A 290 -12.70 -39.29 -13.18
N GLY A 291 -12.90 -39.60 -11.90
CA GLY A 291 -12.91 -38.59 -10.85
C GLY A 291 -11.53 -38.00 -10.53
N TRP A 292 -10.44 -38.73 -10.79
CA TRP A 292 -9.12 -38.36 -10.29
C TRP A 292 -8.50 -37.15 -11.02
N TRP A 293 -8.51 -37.11 -12.36
CA TRP A 293 -7.93 -35.98 -13.11
C TRP A 293 -8.73 -34.69 -12.99
N VAL A 294 -10.05 -34.79 -12.81
CA VAL A 294 -10.88 -33.62 -12.47
C VAL A 294 -10.60 -33.14 -11.07
N LEU A 295 -10.38 -34.04 -10.12
CA LEU A 295 -9.97 -33.68 -8.77
C LEU A 295 -8.62 -32.94 -8.81
N VAL A 296 -7.62 -33.47 -9.51
CA VAL A 296 -6.31 -32.81 -9.67
C VAL A 296 -6.47 -31.41 -10.26
N GLY A 297 -7.23 -31.25 -11.35
CA GLY A 297 -7.45 -29.94 -11.97
C GLY A 297 -8.19 -28.96 -11.06
N VAL A 298 -9.16 -29.42 -10.29
CA VAL A 298 -9.90 -28.59 -9.33
C VAL A 298 -9.00 -28.18 -8.16
N TYR A 299 -8.16 -29.07 -7.63
CA TYR A 299 -7.26 -28.75 -6.51
C TYR A 299 -6.04 -27.93 -6.94
N ALA A 300 -5.54 -28.07 -8.16
CA ALA A 300 -4.51 -27.19 -8.74
C ALA A 300 -4.95 -25.72 -8.76
N VAL A 301 -6.25 -25.49 -8.80
CA VAL A 301 -6.91 -24.19 -8.76
C VAL A 301 -7.26 -23.78 -7.33
N ARG A 302 -7.79 -24.73 -6.53
CA ARG A 302 -8.30 -24.47 -5.19
C ARG A 302 -7.19 -24.16 -4.20
N ILE A 303 -6.03 -24.81 -4.32
CA ILE A 303 -4.87 -24.57 -3.46
C ILE A 303 -4.41 -23.10 -3.58
N PRO A 304 -4.07 -22.57 -4.78
CA PRO A 304 -3.73 -21.15 -4.92
C PRO A 304 -4.84 -20.22 -4.44
N ALA A 305 -6.12 -20.53 -4.71
CA ALA A 305 -7.23 -19.66 -4.30
C ALA A 305 -7.34 -19.51 -2.78
N VAL A 306 -7.14 -20.61 -2.03
CA VAL A 306 -7.15 -20.59 -0.57
C VAL A 306 -5.92 -19.84 -0.03
N LEU A 307 -4.74 -20.06 -0.60
CA LEU A 307 -3.51 -19.35 -0.19
C LEU A 307 -3.64 -17.84 -0.43
N VAL A 308 -4.18 -17.45 -1.57
CA VAL A 308 -4.45 -16.06 -1.92
C VAL A 308 -5.47 -15.43 -0.96
N LEU A 309 -6.56 -16.14 -0.64
CA LEU A 309 -7.55 -15.66 0.34
C LEU A 309 -6.92 -15.43 1.71
N LEU A 310 -6.04 -16.34 2.15
CA LEU A 310 -5.30 -16.17 3.41
C LEU A 310 -4.39 -14.95 3.39
N ALA A 311 -3.69 -14.70 2.27
CA ALA A 311 -2.86 -13.51 2.11
C ALA A 311 -3.68 -12.21 2.17
N VAL A 312 -4.87 -12.20 1.56
CA VAL A 312 -5.80 -11.06 1.63
C VAL A 312 -6.35 -10.85 3.03
N VAL A 313 -6.66 -11.92 3.77
CA VAL A 313 -7.11 -11.84 5.18
C VAL A 313 -6.02 -11.21 6.05
N ALA A 314 -4.77 -11.62 5.87
CA ALA A 314 -3.62 -11.03 6.57
C ALA A 314 -3.46 -9.53 6.24
N ALA A 315 -3.52 -9.18 4.95
CA ALA A 315 -3.44 -7.79 4.49
C ALA A 315 -4.60 -6.94 5.04
N LEU A 316 -5.82 -7.48 5.06
CA LEU A 316 -6.99 -6.81 5.62
C LEU A 316 -6.81 -6.53 7.12
N GLY A 317 -6.31 -7.51 7.87
CA GLY A 317 -6.00 -7.34 9.29
C GLY A 317 -5.01 -6.21 9.54
N GLN A 318 -3.92 -6.19 8.75
CA GLN A 318 -2.93 -5.12 8.81
C GLN A 318 -3.54 -3.75 8.44
N SER A 319 -4.30 -3.64 7.34
CA SER A 319 -4.91 -2.38 6.93
C SER A 319 -5.99 -1.88 7.88
N ALA A 320 -6.78 -2.78 8.48
CA ALA A 320 -7.78 -2.42 9.48
C ALA A 320 -7.10 -1.85 10.72
N ARG A 321 -5.99 -2.48 11.14
CA ARG A 321 -5.21 -1.99 12.27
C ARG A 321 -4.57 -0.64 11.99
N VAL A 322 -3.94 -0.47 10.81
CA VAL A 322 -3.40 0.83 10.38
C VAL A 322 -4.50 1.88 10.37
N ALA A 323 -5.67 1.61 9.76
CA ALA A 323 -6.78 2.56 9.75
C ALA A 323 -7.29 2.93 11.15
N GLU A 324 -7.29 1.99 12.10
CA GLU A 324 -7.64 2.27 13.48
C GLU A 324 -6.57 3.11 14.20
N LEU A 325 -5.28 2.81 14.01
CA LEU A 325 -4.18 3.65 14.51
C LEU A 325 -4.27 5.07 13.95
N GLU A 326 -4.43 5.21 12.63
CA GLU A 326 -4.56 6.52 11.99
C GLU A 326 -5.81 7.27 12.46
N ASN A 327 -6.91 6.57 12.78
CA ASN A 327 -8.10 7.21 13.36
C ASN A 327 -7.81 7.80 14.75
N ARG A 328 -7.15 7.04 15.62
CA ARG A 328 -6.77 7.50 16.97
C ARG A 328 -5.80 8.68 16.88
N THR A 329 -4.86 8.60 15.95
CA THR A 329 -3.89 9.66 15.61
C THR A 329 -4.61 10.92 15.19
N ARG A 330 -5.59 10.82 14.29
CA ARG A 330 -6.40 11.95 13.83
C ARG A 330 -7.20 12.58 14.96
N GLU A 331 -7.87 11.79 15.79
CA GLU A 331 -8.61 12.29 16.97
C GLU A 331 -7.67 13.02 17.94
N PHE A 332 -6.47 12.49 18.11
CA PHE A 332 -5.43 13.06 18.96
C PHE A 332 -4.87 14.38 18.39
N TRP A 333 -4.53 14.45 17.10
CA TRP A 333 -4.05 15.66 16.44
C TRP A 333 -5.10 16.76 16.31
N ALA A 334 -6.39 16.40 16.25
CA ALA A 334 -7.47 17.38 16.33
C ALA A 334 -7.44 18.18 17.65
N SER A 335 -6.74 17.70 18.68
CA SER A 335 -6.56 18.38 19.96
C SER A 335 -5.26 19.22 20.07
N ALA A 336 -4.29 19.02 19.17
CA ALA A 336 -2.95 19.63 19.25
C ALA A 336 -2.84 21.07 18.70
N GLN A 337 -3.98 21.75 18.45
CA GLN A 337 -4.04 23.12 17.90
C GLN A 337 -3.31 23.29 16.55
N ASP A 338 -3.01 24.53 16.16
CA ASP A 338 -2.44 24.92 14.86
C ASP A 338 -0.94 24.55 14.70
N ALA A 339 -0.50 23.44 15.30
CA ALA A 339 0.88 22.98 15.21
C ALA A 339 1.25 22.59 13.77
N VAL A 340 2.47 22.94 13.36
CA VAL A 340 3.02 22.69 12.02
C VAL A 340 4.37 21.98 12.09
N VAL A 341 4.68 21.23 11.04
CA VAL A 341 6.00 20.64 10.80
C VAL A 341 6.63 21.23 9.54
N LEU A 342 7.95 21.28 9.51
CA LEU A 342 8.72 21.75 8.37
C LEU A 342 9.08 20.57 7.46
N GLY A 343 8.75 20.69 6.17
CA GLY A 343 9.27 19.82 5.12
C GLY A 343 10.57 20.40 4.58
N LEU A 344 11.66 19.63 4.61
CA LEU A 344 12.96 20.05 4.07
C LEU A 344 13.17 19.51 2.66
N GLY A 345 13.84 20.29 1.81
CA GLY A 345 14.09 19.92 0.42
C GLY A 345 15.08 18.76 0.28
N GLY A 346 14.60 17.58 -0.13
CA GLY A 346 15.40 16.36 -0.24
C GLY A 346 16.45 16.33 -1.36
N TYR A 347 16.57 17.40 -2.15
CA TYR A 347 17.54 17.48 -3.25
C TYR A 347 18.81 18.26 -2.87
N ALA A 348 18.85 18.92 -1.72
CA ALA A 348 20.00 19.70 -1.31
C ALA A 348 21.24 18.82 -1.03
N GLY A 349 22.42 19.41 -1.24
CA GLY A 349 23.70 18.76 -1.04
C GLY A 349 24.08 18.58 0.43
N GLU A 350 25.05 17.72 0.69
CA GLU A 350 25.53 17.48 2.05
C GLU A 350 26.19 18.73 2.64
N ILE A 351 26.87 19.54 1.83
CA ILE A 351 27.48 20.80 2.25
C ILE A 351 26.40 21.80 2.66
N ASP A 352 25.37 22.00 1.84
CA ASP A 352 24.29 22.95 2.11
C ASP A 352 23.56 22.60 3.41
N PHE A 353 23.24 21.33 3.62
CA PHE A 353 22.64 20.88 4.88
C PHE A 353 23.58 21.10 6.06
N ARG A 354 24.88 20.83 5.90
CA ARG A 354 25.87 21.05 6.96
C ARG A 354 26.03 22.52 7.32
N GLU A 355 25.98 23.42 6.34
CA GLU A 355 26.04 24.87 6.55
C GLU A 355 24.74 25.44 7.14
N ALA A 356 23.60 24.87 6.78
CA ALA A 356 22.28 25.20 7.33
C ALA A 356 22.05 24.71 8.76
N THR A 357 22.72 23.61 9.13
CA THR A 357 22.47 22.87 10.38
C THR A 357 22.52 23.79 11.62
N PRO A 358 23.51 24.69 11.80
CA PRO A 358 23.52 25.62 12.93
C PRO A 358 22.32 26.57 12.93
N ALA A 359 21.89 27.06 11.76
CA ALA A 359 20.76 27.98 11.66
C ALA A 359 19.42 27.29 11.98
N PHE A 360 19.23 26.03 11.58
CA PHE A 360 18.08 25.22 12.00
C PHE A 360 18.08 24.95 13.50
N ALA A 361 19.25 24.63 14.08
CA ALA A 361 19.37 24.47 15.52
C ALA A 361 19.03 25.78 16.26
N ASP A 362 19.58 26.91 15.83
CA ASP A 362 19.30 28.24 16.40
C ASP A 362 17.81 28.65 16.26
N LEU A 363 17.14 28.22 15.19
CA LEU A 363 15.69 28.40 15.02
C LEU A 363 14.94 27.61 16.10
N VAL A 364 15.20 26.31 16.18
CA VAL A 364 14.50 25.41 17.11
C VAL A 364 14.79 25.80 18.56
N SER A 365 16.02 26.17 18.91
CA SER A 365 16.39 26.64 20.25
C SER A 365 15.67 27.93 20.62
N ALA A 366 15.62 28.92 19.73
CA ALA A 366 14.91 30.18 20.00
C ALA A 366 13.40 29.98 20.18
N GLU A 367 12.79 29.16 19.31
CA GLU A 367 11.36 28.85 19.39
C GLU A 367 11.06 27.98 20.62
N ALA A 368 11.93 27.04 20.99
CA ALA A 368 11.79 26.23 22.19
C ALA A 368 11.90 27.05 23.48
N ALA A 369 12.84 27.99 23.57
CA ALA A 369 13.00 28.90 24.70
C ALA A 369 11.77 29.82 24.89
N SER A 370 11.08 30.15 23.81
CA SER A 370 9.79 30.88 23.85
C SER A 370 8.57 29.99 24.14
N GLY A 371 8.82 28.68 24.26
CA GLY A 371 7.83 27.67 24.53
C GLY A 371 6.93 27.30 23.35
N ARG A 372 7.36 27.60 22.12
CA ARG A 372 6.61 27.38 20.87
C ARG A 372 7.06 26.14 20.08
N VAL A 373 7.86 25.27 20.68
CA VAL A 373 8.30 23.99 20.09
C VAL A 373 7.87 22.82 20.95
N ILE A 374 7.36 21.78 20.30
CA ILE A 374 7.11 20.47 20.90
C ILE A 374 8.11 19.49 20.29
N LEU A 375 8.90 18.83 21.14
CA LEU A 375 9.73 17.68 20.77
C LEU A 375 9.08 16.42 21.33
N ALA A 376 8.84 15.44 20.47
CA ALA A 376 8.37 14.12 20.86
C ALA A 376 9.02 13.05 19.98
N GLU A 377 10.02 12.37 20.52
CA GLU A 377 10.75 11.33 19.82
C GLU A 377 10.53 9.97 20.50
N PRO A 378 9.82 9.02 19.85
CA PRO A 378 9.37 7.77 20.47
C PRO A 378 10.46 6.69 20.58
N THR A 379 11.72 7.08 20.46
CA THR A 379 12.87 6.18 20.58
C THR A 379 14.10 6.97 21.01
N LEU A 380 14.93 6.35 21.83
CA LEU A 380 16.24 6.88 22.23
C LEU A 380 17.35 5.82 22.05
N GLY A 381 16.97 4.55 22.03
CA GLY A 381 17.87 3.41 21.88
C GLY A 381 17.13 2.16 21.40
N LEU A 382 17.48 1.01 21.98
CA LEU A 382 16.88 -0.30 21.65
C LEU A 382 15.69 -0.64 22.55
N GLU A 383 15.57 -0.02 23.72
CA GLU A 383 14.48 -0.25 24.66
C GLU A 383 13.17 0.34 24.14
N PRO A 384 12.11 -0.48 24.03
CA PRO A 384 10.82 -0.01 23.56
C PRO A 384 10.09 0.83 24.62
N GLY A 385 9.23 1.74 24.15
CA GLY A 385 8.37 2.55 25.02
C GLY A 385 9.16 3.57 25.85
N VAL A 386 10.19 4.16 25.24
CA VAL A 386 10.88 5.35 25.74
C VAL A 386 10.41 6.55 24.92
N LEU A 387 10.19 7.69 25.56
CA LEU A 387 9.76 8.91 24.89
C LEU A 387 10.68 10.05 25.29
N LEU A 388 11.48 10.55 24.35
CA LEU A 388 12.31 11.74 24.54
C LEU A 388 11.51 13.00 24.22
N VAL A 389 11.44 13.94 25.15
CA VAL A 389 10.59 15.13 25.05
C VAL A 389 11.27 16.39 25.58
N ASN A 390 10.67 17.55 25.29
CA ASN A 390 11.03 18.83 25.90
C ASN A 390 9.90 19.38 26.81
N ASP A 391 10.12 20.53 27.45
CA ASP A 391 9.10 21.19 28.26
C ASP A 391 7.86 21.62 27.46
N GLY A 392 8.01 21.91 26.16
CA GLY A 392 6.87 22.17 25.28
C GLY A 392 5.88 21.01 25.24
N TYR A 393 6.39 19.78 25.20
CA TYR A 393 5.57 18.58 25.31
C TYR A 393 4.85 18.49 26.66
N LEU A 394 5.53 18.73 27.79
CA LEU A 394 4.90 18.69 29.13
C LEU A 394 3.80 19.77 29.31
N ARG A 395 3.93 20.91 28.62
CA ARG A 395 2.89 21.94 28.56
C ARG A 395 1.74 21.58 27.62
N ALA A 396 2.00 20.85 26.55
CA ALA A 396 0.97 20.40 25.61
C ALA A 396 0.20 19.16 26.14
N VAL A 397 0.87 18.25 26.82
CA VAL A 397 0.35 16.95 27.27
C VAL A 397 0.23 16.91 28.78
N GLU A 398 -0.85 16.31 29.28
CA GLU A 398 -1.00 16.07 30.71
C GLU A 398 -0.17 14.85 31.13
N VAL A 399 0.99 15.12 31.75
CA VAL A 399 1.83 14.11 32.42
C VAL A 399 1.65 14.26 33.92
N LEU A 400 1.24 13.19 34.60
CA LEU A 400 0.96 13.20 36.03
C LEU A 400 2.06 12.51 36.83
N ASP A 401 2.50 13.15 37.91
CA ASP A 401 3.40 12.56 38.89
C ASP A 401 2.69 11.47 39.72
N ALA A 402 3.45 10.76 40.56
CA ALA A 402 2.92 9.76 41.50
C ALA A 402 1.80 10.30 42.43
N ALA A 403 1.79 11.60 42.74
CA ALA A 403 0.77 12.25 43.57
C ALA A 403 -0.47 12.66 42.76
N GLY A 404 -0.45 12.53 41.43
CA GLY A 404 -1.50 12.97 40.51
C GLY A 404 -1.48 14.46 40.20
N ALA A 405 -0.40 15.18 40.51
CA ALA A 405 -0.19 16.55 40.07
C ALA A 405 0.43 16.58 38.67
N ARG A 406 0.07 17.59 37.88
CA ARG A 406 0.59 17.75 36.53
C ARG A 406 2.03 18.25 36.55
N ILE A 407 2.91 17.55 35.86
CA ILE A 407 4.26 17.97 35.52
C ILE A 407 4.16 18.83 34.25
N SER A 408 4.67 20.05 34.31
CA SER A 408 4.63 20.99 33.18
C SER A 408 5.99 21.53 32.76
N GLU A 409 6.99 21.43 33.63
CA GLU A 409 8.36 21.88 33.42
C GLU A 409 9.30 20.92 34.16
N ALA A 410 10.44 20.59 33.55
CA ALA A 410 11.56 19.94 34.21
C ALA A 410 12.51 20.98 34.84
N PRO A 411 13.35 20.60 35.82
CA PRO A 411 14.36 21.50 36.33
C PRO A 411 15.41 21.80 35.27
N ASP A 412 15.87 23.04 35.26
CA ASP A 412 16.99 23.47 34.42
C ASP A 412 18.25 22.65 34.75
N ASP A 413 19.11 22.43 33.75
CA ASP A 413 20.42 21.76 33.85
C ASP A 413 20.42 20.26 34.23
N VAL A 414 19.28 19.57 34.22
CA VAL A 414 19.19 18.11 34.46
C VAL A 414 18.32 17.40 33.42
N ILE A 415 18.73 16.20 33.02
CA ILE A 415 17.85 15.31 32.23
C ILE A 415 16.93 14.61 33.22
N THR A 416 15.63 14.89 33.13
CA THR A 416 14.65 14.28 34.02
C THR A 416 14.12 12.98 33.42
N VAL A 417 14.33 11.86 34.10
CA VAL A 417 13.81 10.55 33.69
C VAL A 417 12.56 10.24 34.51
N LEU A 418 11.41 10.27 33.84
CA LEU A 418 10.10 10.04 34.42
C LEU A 418 9.70 8.56 34.26
N GLU A 419 9.57 7.87 35.38
CA GLU A 419 9.40 6.42 35.42
C GLU A 419 7.99 6.00 35.85
N PRO A 420 7.27 5.16 35.10
CA PRO A 420 5.98 4.65 35.52
C PRO A 420 6.07 3.86 36.83
N GLU A 421 5.15 4.11 37.76
CA GLU A 421 5.04 3.33 39.00
C GLU A 421 4.97 1.82 38.72
N GLY A 422 5.93 1.06 39.23
CA GLY A 422 6.00 -0.39 39.04
C GLY A 422 6.76 -0.84 37.79
N ALA A 423 7.43 0.07 37.07
CA ALA A 423 8.37 -0.30 36.01
C ALA A 423 9.48 -1.23 36.56
N PRO A 424 9.87 -2.29 35.83
CA PRO A 424 10.94 -3.18 36.27
C PRO A 424 12.27 -2.44 36.39
N ALA A 425 12.98 -2.62 37.51
CA ALA A 425 14.29 -2.01 37.73
C ALA A 425 15.35 -2.37 36.67
N THR A 426 15.17 -3.49 35.96
CA THR A 426 16.01 -3.87 34.81
C THR A 426 15.77 -2.97 33.59
N ARG A 427 14.51 -2.60 33.34
CA ARG A 427 14.12 -1.72 32.23
C ARG A 427 14.62 -0.30 32.49
N ILE A 428 14.40 0.20 33.70
CA ILE A 428 14.90 1.52 34.12
C ILE A 428 16.43 1.60 33.91
N ARG A 429 17.18 0.61 34.39
CA ARG A 429 18.63 0.58 34.21
C ARG A 429 19.05 0.55 32.73
N ALA A 430 18.37 -0.22 31.90
CA ALA A 430 18.64 -0.25 30.47
C ALA A 430 18.41 1.12 29.82
N VAL A 431 17.30 1.81 30.15
CA VAL A 431 17.04 3.17 29.66
C VAL A 431 18.07 4.17 30.16
N LEU A 432 18.51 4.09 31.41
CA LEU A 432 19.57 4.96 31.92
C LEU A 432 20.91 4.73 31.21
N GLU A 433 21.24 3.46 30.88
CA GLU A 433 22.39 3.12 30.05
C GLU A 433 22.26 3.71 28.63
N GLU A 434 21.07 3.64 28.03
CA GLU A 434 20.79 4.24 26.73
C GLU A 434 20.83 5.77 26.74
N VAL A 435 20.35 6.42 27.81
CA VAL A 435 20.49 7.88 27.99
C VAL A 435 21.97 8.26 28.05
N GLY A 436 22.80 7.49 28.75
CA GLY A 436 24.25 7.70 28.78
C GLY A 436 24.91 7.51 27.40
N GLU A 437 24.51 6.48 26.65
CA GLU A 437 24.97 6.28 25.27
C GLU A 437 24.53 7.42 24.36
N TRP A 438 23.27 7.84 24.47
CA TRP A 438 22.72 8.97 23.74
C TRP A 438 23.49 10.26 24.04
N GLN A 439 23.77 10.58 25.32
CA GLN A 439 24.62 11.74 25.68
C GLN A 439 26.00 11.66 25.04
N SER A 440 26.64 10.49 25.05
CA SER A 440 27.94 10.27 24.40
C SER A 440 27.87 10.46 22.88
N ILE A 441 26.75 10.11 22.24
CA ILE A 441 26.53 10.35 20.81
C ILE A 441 26.39 11.86 20.58
N GLN A 442 25.55 12.57 21.34
CA GLN A 442 25.36 14.02 21.20
C GLN A 442 26.66 14.81 21.40
N ALA A 443 27.54 14.36 22.30
CA ALA A 443 28.86 14.95 22.52
C ALA A 443 29.91 14.53 21.46
N GLY A 444 29.69 13.44 20.74
CA GLY A 444 30.64 12.81 19.82
C GLY A 444 30.39 13.05 18.33
N VAL A 445 29.24 13.63 17.95
CA VAL A 445 28.92 13.97 16.55
C VAL A 445 29.76 15.14 16.03
N SER A 446 29.77 15.33 14.70
CA SER A 446 30.62 16.33 14.03
C SER A 446 30.38 17.77 14.48
N VAL A 447 29.14 18.11 14.86
CA VAL A 447 28.78 19.37 15.52
C VAL A 447 28.18 18.99 16.87
N PRO A 448 28.99 18.89 17.94
CA PRO A 448 28.52 18.35 19.22
C PRO A 448 27.64 19.36 19.96
N ALA A 449 26.81 18.87 20.87
CA ALA A 449 26.17 19.66 21.91
C ALA A 449 27.01 19.55 23.21
N PRO A 450 27.91 20.51 23.51
CA PRO A 450 28.80 20.40 24.67
C PRO A 450 28.05 20.52 26.00
N ALA A 451 26.86 21.12 25.97
CA ALA A 451 25.98 21.26 27.13
C ALA A 451 25.33 19.93 27.55
N THR A 452 25.43 18.88 26.73
CA THR A 452 24.86 17.56 26.98
C THR A 452 25.78 16.67 27.82
N ASP A 453 27.09 16.92 27.70
CA ASP A 453 28.13 16.20 28.44
C ASP A 453 28.04 16.59 29.92
N ASP A 454 28.11 15.60 30.82
CA ASP A 454 27.97 15.76 32.27
C ASP A 454 26.59 16.21 32.82
N LEU A 455 25.51 16.26 32.01
CA LEU A 455 24.17 16.52 32.56
C LEU A 455 23.77 15.42 33.56
N VAL A 456 23.36 15.84 34.75
CA VAL A 456 22.94 14.92 35.81
C VAL A 456 21.55 14.37 35.47
N LEU A 457 21.36 13.08 35.72
CA LEU A 457 20.06 12.42 35.59
C LEU A 457 19.26 12.58 36.89
N ASP A 458 18.03 13.07 36.80
CA ASP A 458 17.08 13.12 37.91
C ASP A 458 15.92 12.15 37.65
N GLU A 459 15.86 11.07 38.42
CA GLU A 459 14.82 10.04 38.31
C GLU A 459 13.59 10.43 39.14
N ARG A 460 12.40 10.45 38.54
CA ARG A 460 11.13 10.75 39.23
C ARG A 460 10.03 9.78 38.84
N PRO A 461 9.22 9.28 39.81
CA PRO A 461 8.10 8.42 39.48
C PRO A 461 6.91 9.22 38.92
N ILE A 462 6.32 8.70 37.85
CA ILE A 462 5.04 9.13 37.28
C ILE A 462 3.97 8.07 37.52
N ARG A 463 2.71 8.51 37.57
CA ARG A 463 1.57 7.63 37.79
C ARG A 463 1.49 6.53 36.73
N ALA A 464 1.22 5.29 37.12
CA ALA A 464 0.95 4.20 36.19
C ALA A 464 -0.44 4.27 35.54
N GLY A 465 -0.60 3.64 34.39
CA GLY A 465 -1.78 3.63 33.54
C GLY A 465 -1.93 4.83 32.61
N GLN A 466 -0.89 5.66 32.45
CA GLN A 466 -0.91 6.83 31.57
C GLN A 466 -0.69 6.42 30.11
N VAL A 467 -1.32 7.14 29.18
CA VAL A 467 -1.14 6.96 27.74
C VAL A 467 -0.65 8.28 27.19
N LEU A 468 0.62 8.30 26.77
CA LEU A 468 1.33 9.50 26.37
C LEU A 468 1.54 9.51 24.86
N PRO A 469 1.13 10.57 24.16
CA PRO A 469 1.24 10.68 22.70
C PRO A 469 2.68 10.82 22.22
N THR A 470 2.95 10.36 21.01
CA THR A 470 4.28 10.50 20.37
C THR A 470 4.30 11.60 19.30
N PHE A 471 3.14 12.16 18.96
CA PHE A 471 3.00 13.22 17.96
C PHE A 471 3.74 12.91 16.63
N ARG A 472 3.58 11.69 16.11
CA ARG A 472 4.10 11.31 14.78
C ARG A 472 3.54 12.21 13.67
N SER A 473 4.43 12.82 12.89
CA SER A 473 4.07 13.61 11.71
C SER A 473 4.49 12.91 10.40
N PHE A 474 5.76 12.53 10.20
CA PHE A 474 6.23 11.87 8.97
C PHE A 474 6.32 10.33 9.04
N ASP A 475 6.22 9.69 7.86
CA ASP A 475 6.22 8.22 7.65
C ASP A 475 7.64 7.65 7.47
N VAL A 476 8.64 8.24 8.14
CA VAL A 476 10.06 7.95 7.88
C VAL A 476 10.56 6.72 8.62
N ASP A 477 9.90 6.35 9.73
CA ASP A 477 10.29 5.18 10.51
C ASP A 477 9.22 4.09 10.48
N VAL A 478 9.47 3.08 9.64
CA VAL A 478 8.69 1.84 9.55
C VAL A 478 8.67 1.12 10.91
N LEU A 479 9.63 1.43 11.80
CA LEU A 479 9.84 0.84 13.10
C LEU A 479 9.20 1.58 14.30
N ALA A 480 8.69 2.80 14.13
CA ALA A 480 8.06 3.58 15.21
C ALA A 480 6.61 3.97 14.82
N ARG A 481 5.69 2.99 14.82
CA ARG A 481 4.32 3.19 14.28
C ARG A 481 3.29 3.70 15.28
N GLU A 482 3.67 4.02 16.50
CA GLU A 482 2.71 4.25 17.57
C GLU A 482 2.53 5.70 17.86
N THR A 483 1.27 6.13 17.87
CA THR A 483 0.88 7.52 18.05
C THR A 483 0.60 7.88 19.50
N ALA A 484 0.60 6.86 20.36
CA ALA A 484 0.70 6.99 21.81
C ALA A 484 1.31 5.72 22.43
N LEU A 485 2.09 5.91 23.49
CA LEU A 485 2.71 4.88 24.29
C LEU A 485 1.98 4.74 25.62
N ARG A 486 1.76 3.51 26.09
CA ARG A 486 1.19 3.25 27.43
C ARG A 486 2.33 3.05 28.42
N ASP A 487 2.29 3.80 29.52
CA ASP A 487 3.31 3.80 30.56
C ASP A 487 4.75 3.83 29.99
N PRO A 488 5.09 4.80 29.12
CA PRO A 488 6.46 4.95 28.66
C PRO A 488 7.35 5.52 29.76
N ILE A 489 8.64 5.24 29.69
CA ILE A 489 9.65 6.01 30.43
C ILE A 489 9.88 7.29 29.62
N VAL A 490 9.62 8.45 30.23
CA VAL A 490 9.74 9.75 29.55
C VAL A 490 11.06 10.39 29.94
N VAL A 491 11.92 10.67 28.96
CA VAL A 491 13.17 11.39 29.16
C VAL A 491 12.92 12.84 28.75
N VAL A 492 13.00 13.76 29.71
CA VAL A 492 12.76 15.19 29.49
C VAL A 492 14.09 15.91 29.41
N LEU A 493 14.32 16.60 28.30
CA LEU A 493 15.50 17.43 28.10
C LEU A 493 15.34 18.78 28.81
N PRO A 494 16.39 19.28 29.49
CA PRO A 494 16.36 20.60 30.15
C PRO A 494 16.34 21.75 29.13
N SER A 495 16.98 21.57 27.98
CA SER A 495 16.89 22.45 26.82
C SER A 495 17.08 21.63 25.56
N ILE A 496 16.53 22.10 24.44
CA ILE A 496 16.82 21.52 23.12
C ILE A 496 18.27 21.74 22.70
N ASP A 497 19.01 22.64 23.36
CA ASP A 497 20.46 22.81 23.17
C ASP A 497 21.27 21.59 23.64
N ALA A 498 20.65 20.69 24.44
CA ALA A 498 21.22 19.38 24.76
C ALA A 498 21.13 18.39 23.58
N TYR A 499 20.45 18.77 22.51
CA TYR A 499 20.32 18.00 21.28
C TYR A 499 21.33 18.57 20.27
N ALA A 500 22.21 17.73 19.74
CA ALA A 500 23.24 18.18 18.80
C ALA A 500 22.59 18.79 17.55
N PRO A 501 23.13 19.89 16.97
CA PRO A 501 22.54 20.55 15.81
C PRO A 501 22.21 19.61 14.64
N SER A 502 23.08 18.64 14.34
CA SER A 502 22.83 17.65 13.28
C SER A 502 21.65 16.73 13.61
N GLU A 503 21.50 16.39 14.89
CA GLU A 503 20.34 15.63 15.36
C GLU A 503 19.08 16.48 15.31
N VAL A 504 19.13 17.78 15.65
CA VAL A 504 17.96 18.68 15.54
C VAL A 504 17.44 18.68 14.10
N LEU A 505 18.35 18.82 13.12
CA LEU A 505 17.98 18.73 11.71
C LEU A 505 17.35 17.38 11.37
N SER A 506 17.95 16.29 11.87
CA SER A 506 17.43 14.92 11.74
C SER A 506 16.01 14.80 12.33
N ALA A 507 15.76 15.40 13.50
CA ALA A 507 14.47 15.43 14.17
C ALA A 507 13.43 16.27 13.40
N ILE A 508 13.84 17.36 12.74
CA ILE A 508 12.97 18.10 11.81
C ILE A 508 12.59 17.21 10.62
N THR A 509 13.54 16.51 10.00
CA THR A 509 13.24 15.62 8.86
C THR A 509 12.36 14.42 9.23
N ARG A 510 12.50 13.91 10.46
CA ARG A 510 11.59 12.90 11.04
C ARG A 510 10.25 13.50 11.49
N GLY A 511 10.20 14.82 11.64
CA GLY A 511 9.04 15.58 12.08
C GLY A 511 8.67 15.34 13.55
N THR A 512 9.66 14.93 14.35
CA THR A 512 9.53 14.82 15.81
C THR A 512 9.61 16.18 16.49
N VAL A 513 9.98 17.23 15.76
CA VAL A 513 9.92 18.64 16.16
C VAL A 513 8.74 19.32 15.48
N MET A 514 7.85 19.92 16.27
CA MET A 514 6.72 20.70 15.79
C MET A 514 6.77 22.13 16.31
N PHE A 515 6.28 23.07 15.52
CA PHE A 515 6.14 24.48 15.87
C PHE A 515 4.67 24.79 16.14
N THR A 516 4.37 25.46 17.26
CA THR A 516 2.98 25.74 17.66
C THR A 516 2.49 27.13 17.26
N ASP A 517 3.33 27.93 16.60
CA ASP A 517 3.00 29.28 16.11
C ASP A 517 3.36 29.39 14.62
N PRO A 518 2.44 28.98 13.73
CA PRO A 518 2.70 28.97 12.29
C PRO A 518 2.79 30.38 11.69
N GLU A 519 2.18 31.40 12.32
CA GLU A 519 2.19 32.77 11.79
C GLU A 519 3.56 33.45 11.94
N ALA A 520 4.30 33.13 13.01
CA ALA A 520 5.63 33.69 13.26
C ALA A 520 6.77 32.96 12.52
N LEU A 521 6.51 31.75 12.03
CA LEU A 521 7.55 30.87 11.49
C LEU A 521 8.18 31.37 10.17
N PRO A 522 7.42 31.91 9.18
CA PRO A 522 8.00 32.44 7.95
C PRO A 522 9.02 33.57 8.19
N ASP A 523 8.68 34.51 9.08
CA ASP A 523 9.58 35.62 9.45
C ASP A 523 10.84 35.10 10.18
N ALA A 524 10.70 34.06 10.98
CA ALA A 524 11.81 33.45 11.71
C ALA A 524 12.77 32.68 10.79
N LEU A 525 12.25 32.06 9.73
CA LEU A 525 13.01 31.39 8.66
C LEU A 525 13.77 32.41 7.81
N ASP A 526 13.11 33.51 7.40
CA ASP A 526 13.71 34.57 6.58
C ASP A 526 14.89 35.25 7.30
N GLN A 527 14.71 35.58 8.58
CA GLN A 527 15.78 36.17 9.41
C GLN A 527 17.03 35.30 9.53
N ARG A 528 16.90 33.99 9.33
CA ARG A 528 17.99 33.00 9.41
C ARG A 528 18.46 32.51 8.04
N GLY A 529 17.86 32.99 6.94
CA GLY A 529 18.19 32.56 5.59
C GLY A 529 17.83 31.10 5.30
N LEU A 530 16.80 30.56 5.96
CA LEU A 530 16.39 29.16 5.84
C LEU A 530 15.26 28.94 4.82
N THR A 531 14.68 30.01 4.27
CA THR A 531 13.52 29.98 3.38
C THR A 531 13.72 29.05 2.18
N ASP A 532 14.92 29.04 1.59
CA ASP A 532 15.21 28.24 0.40
C ASP A 532 15.39 26.74 0.68
N GLN A 533 15.48 26.34 1.96
CA GLN A 533 15.70 24.96 2.39
C GLN A 533 14.43 24.29 2.92
N VAL A 534 13.41 25.10 3.24
CA VAL A 534 12.09 24.66 3.66
C VAL A 534 11.17 24.63 2.45
N VAL A 535 10.71 23.44 2.08
CA VAL A 535 9.80 23.23 0.94
C VAL A 535 8.34 23.34 1.36
N SER A 536 8.00 23.03 2.61
CA SER A 536 6.62 23.13 3.09
C SER A 536 6.50 23.43 4.58
N ILE A 537 5.40 24.08 4.96
CA ILE A 537 4.97 24.26 6.35
C ILE A 537 3.59 23.62 6.51
N THR A 538 3.55 22.39 7.02
CA THR A 538 2.33 21.57 6.96
C THR A 538 1.67 21.46 8.33
N PRO A 539 0.36 21.79 8.46
CA PRO A 539 -0.39 21.53 9.69
C PRO A 539 -0.46 20.04 10.00
N VAL A 540 -0.14 19.66 11.23
CA VAL A 540 -0.07 18.23 11.55
C VAL A 540 -1.44 17.55 11.55
N ALA A 541 -2.50 18.29 11.90
CA ALA A 541 -3.88 17.82 11.80
C ALA A 541 -4.29 17.46 10.37
N TYR A 542 -3.78 18.20 9.37
CA TYR A 542 -4.02 17.91 7.96
C TYR A 542 -3.33 16.60 7.54
N GLN A 543 -2.05 16.46 7.88
CA GLN A 543 -1.26 15.26 7.62
C GLN A 543 -1.88 14.00 8.23
N ALA A 544 -2.34 14.08 9.48
CA ALA A 544 -3.02 12.98 10.15
C ALA A 544 -4.35 12.60 9.48
N ASN A 545 -5.12 13.57 9.01
CA ASN A 545 -6.36 13.30 8.27
C ASN A 545 -6.06 12.65 6.91
N GLU A 546 -5.01 13.09 6.22
CA GLU A 546 -4.61 12.51 4.95
C GLU A 546 -4.15 11.04 5.12
N GLN A 547 -3.28 10.77 6.09
CA GLN A 547 -2.84 9.41 6.43
C GLN A 547 -4.04 8.51 6.75
N TYR A 548 -5.01 9.01 7.50
CA TYR A 548 -6.26 8.29 7.76
C TYR A 548 -7.07 7.99 6.49
N GLN A 549 -7.24 8.95 5.59
CA GLN A 549 -7.95 8.72 4.32
C GLN A 549 -7.22 7.70 3.44
N ARG A 550 -5.88 7.77 3.35
CA ARG A 550 -5.06 6.77 2.64
C ARG A 550 -5.25 5.38 3.25
N ALA A 551 -5.23 5.26 4.58
CA ALA A 551 -5.45 4.01 5.28
C ALA A 551 -6.86 3.42 5.02
N LEU A 552 -7.90 4.27 5.01
CA LEU A 552 -9.26 3.86 4.63
C LEU A 552 -9.34 3.39 3.16
N GLY A 553 -8.61 4.05 2.26
CA GLY A 553 -8.48 3.64 0.86
C GLY A 553 -7.92 2.22 0.73
N THR A 554 -6.79 1.96 1.38
CA THR A 554 -6.17 0.62 1.41
C THR A 554 -7.07 -0.42 2.06
N LEU A 555 -7.71 -0.08 3.19
CA LEU A 555 -8.70 -0.95 3.85
C LEU A 555 -9.85 -1.31 2.91
N SER A 556 -10.41 -0.34 2.19
CA SER A 556 -11.51 -0.55 1.24
C SER A 556 -11.09 -1.51 0.11
N ILE A 557 -9.90 -1.32 -0.45
CA ILE A 557 -9.33 -2.22 -1.48
C ILE A 557 -9.21 -3.65 -0.94
N ASN A 558 -8.69 -3.82 0.28
CA ASN A 558 -8.54 -5.13 0.90
C ASN A 558 -9.89 -5.78 1.27
N VAL A 559 -10.90 -5.00 1.66
CA VAL A 559 -12.28 -5.51 1.84
C VAL A 559 -12.86 -6.02 0.53
N MET A 560 -12.70 -5.28 -0.58
CA MET A 560 -13.14 -5.74 -1.90
C MET A 560 -12.38 -7.00 -2.35
N GLY A 561 -11.07 -7.04 -2.08
CA GLY A 561 -10.23 -8.21 -2.27
C GLY A 561 -10.74 -9.43 -1.49
N LEU A 562 -11.11 -9.25 -0.21
CA LEU A 562 -11.65 -10.32 0.64
C LEU A 562 -12.95 -10.86 0.07
N VAL A 563 -13.90 -9.99 -0.28
CA VAL A 563 -15.19 -10.40 -0.87
C VAL A 563 -14.96 -11.22 -2.13
N SER A 564 -14.05 -10.78 -3.00
CA SER A 564 -13.69 -11.46 -4.23
C SER A 564 -13.03 -12.83 -3.97
N GLY A 565 -12.05 -12.88 -3.07
CA GLY A 565 -11.37 -14.10 -2.68
C GLY A 565 -12.32 -15.14 -2.06
N VAL A 566 -13.24 -14.69 -1.19
CA VAL A 566 -14.30 -15.53 -0.63
C VAL A 566 -15.13 -16.11 -1.78
N VAL A 567 -15.66 -15.28 -2.68
CA VAL A 567 -16.45 -15.76 -3.83
C VAL A 567 -15.71 -16.83 -4.64
N VAL A 568 -14.42 -16.63 -4.93
CA VAL A 568 -13.58 -17.60 -5.66
C VAL A 568 -13.43 -18.91 -4.89
N VAL A 569 -13.13 -18.86 -3.59
CA VAL A 569 -13.01 -20.06 -2.74
C VAL A 569 -14.36 -20.79 -2.60
N LEU A 570 -15.48 -20.06 -2.52
CA LEU A 570 -16.82 -20.64 -2.50
C LEU A 570 -17.14 -21.35 -3.82
N LEU A 571 -16.83 -20.73 -4.96
CA LEU A 571 -17.06 -21.30 -6.28
C LEU A 571 -16.20 -22.55 -6.53
N THR A 572 -14.90 -22.49 -6.22
CA THR A 572 -14.03 -23.68 -6.30
C THR A 572 -14.54 -24.79 -5.38
N GLY A 573 -15.04 -24.46 -4.19
CA GLY A 573 -15.54 -25.43 -3.23
C GLY A 573 -16.82 -26.11 -3.70
N LEU A 574 -17.73 -25.33 -4.28
CA LEU A 574 -18.92 -25.86 -4.93
C LEU A 574 -18.57 -26.83 -6.06
N VAL A 575 -17.59 -26.46 -6.91
CA VAL A 575 -17.12 -27.31 -8.01
C VAL A 575 -16.49 -28.60 -7.47
N SER A 576 -15.61 -28.51 -6.46
CA SER A 576 -15.05 -29.68 -5.75
C SER A 576 -16.16 -30.59 -5.22
N ALA A 577 -17.14 -30.03 -4.52
CA ALA A 577 -18.27 -30.77 -3.96
C ALA A 577 -19.08 -31.48 -5.04
N MET A 578 -19.36 -30.81 -6.16
CA MET A 578 -20.07 -31.40 -7.30
C MET A 578 -19.29 -32.58 -7.91
N VAL A 579 -17.98 -32.42 -8.08
CA VAL A 579 -17.11 -33.48 -8.62
C VAL A 579 -17.03 -34.67 -7.67
N ILE A 580 -16.87 -34.43 -6.36
CA ILE A 580 -16.83 -35.48 -5.34
C ILE A 580 -18.18 -36.21 -5.26
N ALA A 581 -19.29 -35.47 -5.29
CA ALA A 581 -20.64 -36.03 -5.26
C ALA A 581 -20.92 -36.92 -6.48
N GLU A 582 -20.45 -36.52 -7.67
CA GLU A 582 -20.61 -37.30 -8.88
C GLU A 582 -19.69 -38.53 -8.90
N LYS A 583 -18.42 -38.37 -8.50
CA LYS A 583 -17.45 -39.48 -8.38
C LYS A 583 -17.98 -40.59 -7.47
N ASP A 584 -18.50 -40.22 -6.31
CA ASP A 584 -18.95 -41.17 -5.30
C ASP A 584 -20.45 -41.51 -5.43
N ARG A 585 -21.12 -41.13 -6.52
CA ARG A 585 -22.58 -41.30 -6.69
C ARG A 585 -23.05 -42.74 -6.49
N ARG A 586 -22.33 -43.71 -7.05
CA ARG A 586 -22.62 -45.15 -6.90
C ARG A 586 -22.43 -45.62 -5.45
N ARG A 587 -21.33 -45.19 -4.81
CA ARG A 587 -21.03 -45.50 -3.41
C ARG A 587 -22.07 -44.89 -2.46
N ALA A 588 -22.48 -43.65 -2.71
CA ALA A 588 -23.51 -42.94 -1.95
C ALA A 588 -24.90 -43.60 -2.08
N PHE A 589 -25.22 -44.16 -3.24
CA PHE A 589 -26.44 -44.96 -3.43
C PHE A 589 -26.41 -46.25 -2.59
N VAL A 590 -25.30 -46.98 -2.62
CA VAL A 590 -25.12 -48.21 -1.81
C VAL A 590 -25.18 -47.92 -0.31
N HIS A 591 -24.49 -46.87 0.16
CA HIS A 591 -24.51 -46.49 1.59
C HIS A 591 -25.91 -46.06 2.05
N ARG A 592 -26.70 -45.43 1.17
CA ARG A 592 -28.09 -45.06 1.45
C ARG A 592 -28.98 -46.29 1.64
N ILE A 593 -28.87 -47.29 0.78
CA ILE A 593 -29.63 -48.55 0.91
C ILE A 593 -29.19 -49.29 2.18
N ALA A 594 -27.90 -49.23 2.52
CA ALA A 594 -27.33 -49.87 3.70
C ALA A 594 -27.58 -49.11 5.02
N GLY A 595 -28.33 -47.99 5.01
CA GLY A 595 -28.62 -47.20 6.23
C GLY A 595 -27.40 -46.49 6.84
N LEU A 596 -26.28 -46.42 6.13
CA LEU A 596 -25.04 -45.80 6.60
C LEU A 596 -25.11 -44.26 6.50
N PRO A 597 -24.39 -43.54 7.37
CA PRO A 597 -24.42 -42.08 7.39
C PRO A 597 -23.91 -41.49 6.06
N PRO A 598 -24.54 -40.42 5.55
CA PRO A 598 -24.32 -39.92 4.18
C PRO A 598 -22.90 -39.42 3.92
N LEU A 599 -22.24 -38.86 4.94
CA LEU A 599 -20.86 -38.38 4.85
C LEU A 599 -19.84 -39.53 4.71
N SER A 600 -20.20 -40.75 5.12
CA SER A 600 -19.31 -41.91 5.02
C SER A 600 -19.01 -42.32 3.58
N ALA A 601 -19.91 -41.99 2.64
CA ALA A 601 -19.72 -42.24 1.21
C ALA A 601 -18.66 -41.32 0.58
N HIS A 602 -18.40 -40.15 1.17
CA HIS A 602 -17.51 -39.11 0.65
C HIS A 602 -16.22 -38.95 1.47
N ARG A 603 -15.87 -39.95 2.31
CA ARG A 603 -14.71 -39.88 3.22
C ARG A 603 -13.40 -39.47 2.56
N SER A 604 -13.12 -39.94 1.34
CA SER A 604 -11.89 -39.55 0.63
C SER A 604 -11.87 -38.08 0.23
N GLY A 605 -13.01 -37.52 -0.18
CA GLY A 605 -13.11 -36.11 -0.55
C GLY A 605 -13.04 -35.19 0.68
N LEU A 606 -13.69 -35.60 1.78
CA LEU A 606 -13.60 -34.91 3.06
C LEU A 606 -12.18 -34.96 3.65
N ALA A 607 -11.46 -36.08 3.50
CA ALA A 607 -10.08 -36.18 3.94
C ALA A 607 -9.14 -35.27 3.11
N LEU A 608 -9.30 -35.24 1.78
CA LEU A 608 -8.51 -34.36 0.91
C LEU A 608 -8.75 -32.88 1.23
N GLU A 609 -10.01 -32.51 1.47
CA GLU A 609 -10.34 -31.16 1.91
C GLU A 609 -9.78 -30.86 3.31
N GLY A 610 -9.89 -31.81 4.23
CA GLY A 610 -9.31 -31.68 5.57
C GLY A 610 -7.81 -31.44 5.52
N VAL A 611 -7.08 -32.17 4.68
CA VAL A 611 -5.64 -31.97 4.47
C VAL A 611 -5.35 -30.59 3.85
N LEU A 612 -6.13 -30.15 2.88
CA LEU A 612 -5.97 -28.83 2.28
C LEU A 612 -6.18 -27.72 3.32
N LEU A 613 -7.28 -27.75 4.05
CA LEU A 613 -7.62 -26.73 5.02
C LEU A 613 -6.65 -26.76 6.20
N LEU A 614 -6.27 -27.94 6.68
CA LEU A 614 -5.24 -28.10 7.71
C LEU A 614 -3.92 -27.53 7.21
N GLY A 615 -3.48 -27.90 6.00
CA GLY A 615 -2.25 -27.37 5.41
C GLY A 615 -2.29 -25.85 5.22
N ALA A 616 -3.44 -25.29 4.84
CA ALA A 616 -3.62 -23.86 4.68
C ALA A 616 -3.56 -23.12 6.03
N VAL A 617 -4.22 -23.65 7.07
CA VAL A 617 -4.11 -23.12 8.44
C VAL A 617 -2.67 -23.26 8.94
N THR A 618 -2.02 -24.39 8.71
CA THR A 618 -0.61 -24.60 9.07
C THR A 618 0.28 -23.55 8.40
N VAL A 619 0.16 -23.34 7.08
CA VAL A 619 0.96 -22.35 6.35
C VAL A 619 0.67 -20.91 6.79
N ALA A 620 -0.58 -20.60 7.15
CA ALA A 620 -0.92 -19.25 7.63
C ALA A 620 -0.45 -19.01 9.07
N VAL A 621 -0.68 -19.97 9.96
CA VAL A 621 -0.55 -19.80 11.41
C VAL A 621 0.83 -20.22 11.91
N VAL A 622 1.37 -21.36 11.44
CA VAL A 622 2.62 -21.90 11.98
C VAL A 622 3.82 -20.96 11.77
N PRO A 623 4.01 -20.32 10.60
CA PRO A 623 5.09 -19.33 10.45
C PRO A 623 4.94 -18.12 11.37
N MET A 624 3.70 -17.74 11.75
CA MET A 624 3.47 -16.64 12.69
C MET A 624 3.92 -17.02 14.11
N TRP A 625 3.70 -18.27 14.52
CA TRP A 625 4.07 -18.76 15.86
C TRP A 625 5.51 -19.32 15.96
N LEU A 626 6.12 -19.76 14.85
CA LEU A 626 7.47 -20.35 14.82
C LEU A 626 8.57 -19.39 14.38
N ARG A 627 8.25 -18.22 13.83
CA ARG A 627 9.27 -17.20 13.59
C ARG A 627 9.87 -16.80 14.93
N ASP A 628 11.21 -16.71 14.96
CA ASP A 628 11.90 -16.15 16.13
C ASP A 628 11.30 -14.75 16.37
N PRO A 629 10.84 -14.43 17.60
CA PRO A 629 10.36 -13.09 17.93
C PRO A 629 11.33 -12.01 17.45
N ARG A 630 12.63 -12.32 17.41
CA ARG A 630 13.69 -11.44 16.92
C ARG A 630 13.69 -11.18 15.40
N ASP A 631 13.19 -12.10 14.59
CA ASP A 631 13.01 -11.93 13.13
C ASP A 631 11.67 -11.23 12.80
N VAL A 632 10.69 -11.29 13.72
CA VAL A 632 9.41 -10.58 13.64
C VAL A 632 9.54 -9.09 14.01
N ARG A 633 10.66 -8.72 14.67
CA ARG A 633 11.01 -7.34 15.08
C ARG A 633 11.01 -6.32 13.95
N THR A 634 11.11 -6.72 12.68
CA THR A 634 11.11 -5.78 11.55
C THR A 634 9.73 -5.39 11.02
N VAL A 635 8.65 -6.11 11.38
CA VAL A 635 7.32 -5.86 10.79
C VAL A 635 6.19 -5.73 11.81
N LEU A 636 6.28 -6.40 12.97
CA LEU A 636 5.14 -6.52 13.91
C LEU A 636 5.45 -6.15 15.36
N ASP A 637 6.72 -5.96 15.76
CA ASP A 637 7.09 -5.64 17.16
C ASP A 637 7.54 -4.18 17.28
N LEU A 638 6.55 -3.28 17.17
CA LEU A 638 6.72 -1.83 17.07
C LEU A 638 6.29 -1.07 18.34
N GLY A 639 6.07 -1.78 19.46
CA GLY A 639 5.98 -1.17 20.80
C GLY A 639 4.65 -1.24 21.58
N THR A 640 3.50 -1.57 20.99
CA THR A 640 2.16 -1.43 21.63
C THR A 640 1.18 -2.54 21.28
N VAL A 641 1.48 -3.39 20.31
CA VAL A 641 0.59 -4.53 20.02
C VAL A 641 1.19 -5.73 20.69
N ASP A 642 0.44 -6.34 21.60
CA ASP A 642 0.76 -7.67 22.06
C ASP A 642 0.80 -8.56 20.81
N THR A 643 2.02 -8.94 20.41
CA THR A 643 2.24 -9.79 19.24
C THR A 643 1.39 -11.05 19.36
N GLU A 644 1.13 -11.53 20.58
CA GLU A 644 0.21 -12.63 20.83
C GLU A 644 -1.24 -12.29 20.47
N GLU A 645 -1.74 -11.09 20.80
CA GLU A 645 -3.10 -10.65 20.47
C GLU A 645 -3.28 -10.51 18.96
N PHE A 646 -2.34 -9.87 18.25
CA PHE A 646 -2.41 -9.76 16.79
C PHE A 646 -2.34 -11.13 16.11
N VAL A 647 -1.39 -11.97 16.53
CA VAL A 647 -1.26 -13.33 15.98
C VAL A 647 -2.52 -14.15 16.29
N LEU A 648 -3.14 -13.95 17.45
CA LEU A 648 -4.41 -14.59 17.83
C LEU A 648 -5.56 -14.10 16.96
N GLU A 649 -5.73 -12.80 16.73
CA GLU A 649 -6.74 -12.24 15.84
C GLU A 649 -6.59 -12.76 14.40
N GLN A 650 -5.37 -12.74 13.86
CA GLN A 650 -5.09 -13.29 12.52
C GLN A 650 -5.34 -14.79 12.44
N SER A 651 -4.97 -15.53 13.49
CA SER A 651 -5.24 -16.98 13.60
C SER A 651 -6.76 -17.24 13.63
N LEU A 652 -7.52 -16.46 14.39
CA LEU A 652 -8.97 -16.56 14.47
C LEU A 652 -9.65 -16.24 13.14
N LEU A 653 -9.17 -15.22 12.42
CA LEU A 653 -9.68 -14.89 11.08
C LEU A 653 -9.40 -16.02 10.08
N ALA A 654 -8.17 -16.57 10.06
CA ALA A 654 -7.81 -17.70 9.21
C ALA A 654 -8.64 -18.96 9.55
N LEU A 655 -8.84 -19.25 10.84
CA LEU A 655 -9.70 -20.34 11.31
C LEU A 655 -11.17 -20.11 10.93
N GLY A 656 -11.67 -18.87 11.06
CA GLY A 656 -13.02 -18.50 10.68
C GLY A 656 -13.29 -18.70 9.18
N VAL A 657 -12.35 -18.27 8.33
CA VAL A 657 -12.44 -18.44 6.87
C VAL A 657 -12.38 -19.92 6.47
N THR A 658 -11.51 -20.71 7.09
CA THR A 658 -11.44 -22.16 6.83
C THR A 658 -12.65 -22.92 7.36
N ALA A 659 -13.21 -22.52 8.50
CA ALA A 659 -14.48 -23.04 9.02
C ALA A 659 -15.64 -22.72 8.07
N LEU A 660 -15.74 -21.47 7.58
CA LEU A 660 -16.76 -21.06 6.61
C LEU A 660 -16.65 -21.87 5.31
N SER A 661 -15.43 -22.08 4.79
CA SER A 661 -15.17 -22.92 3.62
C SER A 661 -15.61 -24.37 3.85
N SER A 662 -15.35 -24.93 5.05
CA SER A 662 -15.78 -26.28 5.45
C SER A 662 -17.30 -26.41 5.50
N VAL A 663 -17.98 -25.46 6.15
CA VAL A 663 -19.44 -25.42 6.26
C VAL A 663 -20.07 -25.35 4.88
N LEU A 664 -19.52 -24.52 3.99
CA LEU A 664 -20.02 -24.41 2.63
C LEU A 664 -19.82 -25.69 1.83
N LEU A 665 -18.67 -26.38 1.95
CA LEU A 665 -18.45 -27.66 1.29
C LEU A 665 -19.51 -28.68 1.73
N VAL A 666 -19.74 -28.79 3.05
CA VAL A 666 -20.76 -29.68 3.62
C VAL A 666 -22.16 -29.31 3.11
N ALA A 667 -22.49 -28.02 3.06
CA ALA A 667 -23.76 -27.54 2.52
C ALA A 667 -23.93 -27.88 1.04
N CYS A 668 -22.88 -27.72 0.23
CA CYS A 668 -22.88 -28.06 -1.19
C CYS A 668 -23.07 -29.57 -1.43
N LEU A 669 -22.39 -30.41 -0.63
CA LEU A 669 -22.59 -31.87 -0.66
C LEU A 669 -24.04 -32.24 -0.26
N ALA A 670 -24.60 -31.56 0.74
CA ALA A 670 -26.00 -31.74 1.15
C ALA A 670 -27.00 -31.30 0.07
N LEU A 671 -26.73 -30.21 -0.65
CA LEU A 671 -27.56 -29.71 -1.76
C LEU A 671 -27.48 -30.63 -2.99
N ALA A 672 -26.30 -31.12 -3.34
CA ALA A 672 -26.10 -32.10 -4.39
C ALA A 672 -26.93 -33.38 -4.11
N ARG A 673 -26.96 -33.81 -2.84
CA ARG A 673 -27.83 -34.91 -2.39
C ARG A 673 -29.32 -34.63 -2.62
N ARG A 674 -29.82 -33.44 -2.27
CA ARG A 674 -31.25 -33.08 -2.47
C ARG A 674 -31.64 -33.14 -3.95
N ARG A 675 -30.77 -32.69 -4.86
CA ARG A 675 -31.00 -32.79 -6.30
C ARG A 675 -31.03 -34.24 -6.80
N ALA A 676 -30.14 -35.10 -6.30
CA ALA A 676 -30.13 -36.52 -6.65
C ALA A 676 -31.30 -37.33 -6.07
N ALA A 677 -32.04 -36.78 -5.09
CA ALA A 677 -33.18 -37.44 -4.45
C ALA A 677 -34.54 -37.07 -5.07
N ARG A 678 -34.61 -36.11 -6.01
CA ARG A 678 -35.85 -35.81 -6.73
C ARG A 678 -36.14 -36.94 -7.73
N PRO A 679 -37.29 -37.63 -7.64
CA PRO A 679 -37.69 -38.63 -8.62
C PRO A 679 -37.86 -37.95 -9.98
N ARG A 680 -37.39 -38.64 -11.00
CA ARG A 680 -37.29 -38.15 -12.38
C ARG A 680 -38.62 -38.32 -13.12
N SER A 681 -39.74 -37.92 -12.49
CA SER A 681 -41.10 -38.08 -13.05
C SER A 681 -41.66 -36.85 -13.76
N ASP A 682 -41.01 -35.68 -13.65
CA ASP A 682 -41.64 -34.41 -14.06
C ASP A 682 -40.95 -33.68 -15.23
N ASP A 683 -39.93 -34.28 -15.86
CA ASP A 683 -39.26 -33.73 -17.08
C ASP A 683 -39.45 -34.70 -18.27
N SER A 684 -40.70 -34.95 -18.67
CA SER A 684 -41.06 -35.49 -19.98
C SER A 684 -41.73 -34.42 -20.83
#